data_AF-A0A9W4IPX6-F1
#
_entry.id   AF-A0A9W4IPX6-F1
#
_cell.length_a   1.000
_cell.length_b   1.000
_cell.length_c   1.000
_cell.angle_alpha   90.00
_cell.angle_beta   90.00
_cell.angle_gamma   90.00
#
_symmetry.space_group_name_H-M   'P 1'
#
loop_
_entity.id
_entity.type
_entity.pdbx_description
1 polymer ?
#
loop_
_entity_poly.entity_id
_entity_poly.type
_entity_poly.pdbx_seq_one_letter_code
_entity_poly.pdbx_strand_id
1 'polypeptide(L)'
;MTLKRHSQSAHMNATLQLLGRVRDFKSKKRSIVLNGNDLDIASIVAVARHGVEPTISTDECLAKRLEISVDTLADVISRKCVIYGVNTGFGGSADTRTNELIDLQTHLLQFIQSGIITAADKDPASNSEREPSHVMPLTWVRAAIVARTNQNLRGHSAIRKCVLNSLIDLLHNGITPLIPLRGTISASGDLMPMAYIAGAIMGNPDVFVQVGKGAQAIVMPSCEALKMSGLSPSGLGPKEGLGLINGTAPSVALASLALYDAQQLALLSQMLTAFASECLAGNVEWAHPFVHATRPHAGQIEVARNIRRFLKGSRFVVGLESQEASGDGLCQDRYSTRTAPQWIGPYIEDLLLAQHQLEVELNSTSDNPLVDTSKQEDGSSGKVYSGGNFQAAAVTSAMDKARLAIQMIGRMIWSQVTEMINPATNNGLEANLNATAQENFTMKGIDINMSAYMSELAALAHPVSAHVMSAEMHNQGINSLALISARRTMEAADLLAHMSACHIYVSCQGVEIRANHVRFLSTLRTKMKDFTANGALYGLGLKGSQLETLCASLLPIVQSSWYRANSNTWKDRVLSVVDAVMLTVNEYVAAQNPDCSVSTMIAFKKHFHSVVSSTAVEMFYPGPTVSPEEVAMQLGGGSAQIYTWVRSKLNIPTNCGLQDDPLYNAQNGLPTKDKKSIGSSVSMVYESLLKGEMMDVISEGWTQD
;
A
#
# COMPACT_ATOMS: atom_id res chain seq x y z
N MET A 1 19.05 23.02 -23.70
CA MET A 1 18.09 22.02 -23.18
C MET A 1 17.39 22.61 -21.99
N THR A 2 16.20 23.19 -22.21
CA THR A 2 15.34 23.72 -21.16
C THR A 2 14.75 22.54 -20.40
N LEU A 3 15.24 22.28 -19.18
CA LEU A 3 14.59 21.37 -18.23
C LEU A 3 13.13 21.80 -18.10
N LYS A 4 12.21 21.07 -18.73
CA LYS A 4 10.77 21.19 -18.46
C LYS A 4 10.63 21.20 -16.94
N ARG A 5 10.06 22.26 -16.35
CA ARG A 5 9.65 22.28 -14.95
C ARG A 5 8.90 20.97 -14.70
N HIS A 6 9.54 20.01 -14.03
CA HIS A 6 8.87 18.78 -13.65
C HIS A 6 7.70 19.20 -12.77
N SER A 7 6.52 18.60 -13.02
CA SER A 7 5.34 18.85 -12.19
C SER A 7 5.76 18.66 -10.74
N GLN A 8 5.52 19.67 -9.90
CA GLN A 8 5.92 19.60 -8.51
C GLN A 8 5.20 18.44 -7.78
N SER A 9 4.03 17.99 -8.26
CA SER A 9 3.25 16.85 -7.70
C SER A 9 3.14 15.67 -8.68
N ALA A 10 4.23 15.26 -9.34
CA ALA A 10 4.17 14.25 -10.39
C ALA A 10 3.59 12.90 -9.90
N HIS A 11 4.10 12.36 -8.78
CA HIS A 11 3.68 11.05 -8.27
C HIS A 11 2.25 11.10 -7.72
N MET A 12 1.96 12.06 -6.84
CA MET A 12 0.63 12.31 -6.27
C MET A 12 -0.42 12.45 -7.37
N ASN A 13 -0.17 13.26 -8.41
CA ASN A 13 -1.13 13.42 -9.50
C ASN A 13 -1.35 12.12 -10.27
N ALA A 14 -0.28 11.36 -10.57
CA ALA A 14 -0.38 10.07 -11.23
C ALA A 14 -1.21 9.08 -10.40
N THR A 15 -0.95 8.98 -9.09
CA THR A 15 -1.69 8.11 -8.17
C THR A 15 -3.16 8.51 -8.07
N LEU A 16 -3.47 9.79 -7.88
CA LEU A 16 -4.85 10.29 -7.80
C LEU A 16 -5.60 10.10 -9.13
N GLN A 17 -4.93 10.24 -10.27
CA GLN A 17 -5.50 9.96 -11.58
C GLN A 17 -5.86 8.47 -11.74
N LEU A 18 -4.98 7.57 -11.30
CA LEU A 18 -5.26 6.13 -11.30
C LEU A 18 -6.47 5.79 -10.43
N LEU A 19 -6.52 6.30 -9.19
CA LEU A 19 -7.64 6.12 -8.27
C LEU A 19 -8.96 6.66 -8.85
N GLY A 20 -8.95 7.88 -9.36
CA GLY A 20 -10.12 8.53 -9.97
C GLY A 20 -10.65 7.72 -11.15
N ARG A 21 -9.77 7.22 -12.02
CA ARG A 21 -10.18 6.37 -13.16
C ARG A 21 -10.80 5.05 -12.72
N VAL A 22 -10.23 4.38 -11.71
CA VAL A 22 -10.84 3.16 -11.15
C VAL A 22 -12.25 3.46 -10.61
N ARG A 23 -12.43 4.59 -9.92
CA ARG A 23 -13.74 5.04 -9.43
C ARG A 23 -14.74 5.33 -10.55
N ASP A 24 -14.30 5.97 -11.62
CA ASP A 24 -15.15 6.25 -12.79
C ASP A 24 -15.60 4.95 -13.49
N PHE A 25 -14.71 3.95 -13.57
CA PHE A 25 -15.08 2.62 -14.09
C PHE A 25 -16.05 1.89 -13.15
N LYS A 26 -15.79 1.87 -11.83
CA LYS A 26 -16.68 1.26 -10.82
C LYS A 26 -18.09 1.85 -10.86
N SER A 27 -18.19 3.17 -11.03
CA SER A 27 -19.46 3.91 -11.07
C SER A 27 -20.12 3.95 -12.45
N LYS A 28 -19.58 3.22 -13.45
CA LYS A 28 -20.06 3.19 -14.83
C LYS A 28 -20.12 4.57 -15.51
N LYS A 29 -19.38 5.57 -15.02
CA LYS A 29 -19.20 6.86 -15.69
C LYS A 29 -18.32 6.75 -16.93
N ARG A 30 -17.48 5.72 -16.98
CA ARG A 30 -16.61 5.41 -18.11
C ARG A 30 -16.69 3.91 -18.43
N SER A 31 -16.58 3.56 -19.72
CA SER A 31 -16.44 2.18 -20.18
C SER A 31 -14.99 1.86 -20.53
N ILE A 32 -14.62 0.57 -20.43
CA ILE A 32 -13.32 0.08 -20.88
C ILE A 32 -13.49 -0.45 -22.30
N VAL A 33 -12.84 0.19 -23.27
CA VAL A 33 -12.85 -0.19 -24.68
C VAL A 33 -11.43 -0.53 -25.10
N LEU A 34 -11.21 -1.78 -25.49
CA LEU A 34 -9.91 -2.28 -25.94
C LEU A 34 -9.73 -1.99 -27.43
N ASN A 35 -8.61 -1.37 -27.78
CA ASN A 35 -8.26 -1.01 -29.15
C ASN A 35 -6.79 -1.31 -29.51
N GLY A 36 -6.03 -1.85 -28.56
CA GLY A 36 -4.61 -2.19 -28.68
C GLY A 36 -3.61 -1.09 -28.32
N ASN A 37 -4.07 0.11 -27.95
CA ASN A 37 -3.20 1.27 -27.74
C ASN A 37 -3.44 2.05 -26.44
N ASP A 38 -4.63 1.97 -25.85
CA ASP A 38 -5.03 2.85 -24.74
C ASP A 38 -5.39 2.11 -23.43
N LEU A 39 -4.88 0.89 -23.25
CA LEU A 39 -5.08 0.15 -22.00
C LEU A 39 -4.17 0.68 -20.91
N ASP A 40 -4.75 1.06 -19.77
CA ASP A 40 -3.99 1.58 -18.62
C ASP A 40 -4.13 0.69 -17.38
N ILE A 41 -3.29 0.97 -16.38
CA ILE A 41 -3.28 0.25 -15.10
C ILE A 41 -4.65 0.33 -14.40
N ALA A 42 -5.33 1.48 -14.47
CA ALA A 42 -6.65 1.64 -13.87
C ALA A 42 -7.68 0.70 -14.50
N SER A 43 -7.65 0.50 -15.83
CA SER A 43 -8.51 -0.48 -16.52
C SER A 43 -8.20 -1.90 -16.07
N ILE A 44 -6.91 -2.26 -15.95
CA ILE A 44 -6.50 -3.57 -15.41
C ILE A 44 -7.09 -3.82 -14.03
N VAL A 45 -6.93 -2.86 -13.10
CA VAL A 45 -7.46 -2.95 -11.73
C VAL A 45 -8.99 -3.05 -11.73
N ALA A 46 -9.66 -2.21 -12.52
CA ALA A 46 -11.12 -2.16 -12.61
C ALA A 46 -11.71 -3.49 -13.11
N VAL A 47 -11.12 -4.09 -14.14
CA VAL A 47 -11.51 -5.43 -14.55
C VAL A 47 -11.17 -6.40 -13.43
N ALA A 48 -9.90 -6.55 -13.05
CA ALA A 48 -9.37 -7.57 -12.16
C ALA A 48 -10.05 -7.64 -10.78
N ARG A 49 -10.24 -6.50 -10.10
CA ARG A 49 -10.74 -6.44 -8.72
C ARG A 49 -12.22 -6.08 -8.63
N HIS A 50 -12.72 -5.29 -9.57
CA HIS A 50 -14.08 -4.74 -9.48
C HIS A 50 -15.08 -5.35 -10.45
N GLY A 51 -14.65 -6.28 -11.31
CA GLY A 51 -15.58 -6.97 -12.21
C GLY A 51 -16.12 -6.10 -13.34
N VAL A 52 -15.47 -4.97 -13.64
CA VAL A 52 -15.87 -4.15 -14.78
C VAL A 52 -15.65 -4.94 -16.06
N GLU A 53 -16.65 -4.96 -16.93
CA GLU A 53 -16.63 -5.72 -18.16
C GLU A 53 -16.06 -4.87 -19.30
N PRO A 54 -14.91 -5.24 -19.88
CA PRO A 54 -14.36 -4.54 -21.04
C PRO A 54 -15.10 -4.95 -22.33
N THR A 55 -15.00 -4.13 -23.36
CA THR A 55 -15.47 -4.44 -24.72
C THR A 55 -14.35 -4.24 -25.72
N ILE A 56 -14.39 -4.94 -26.86
CA ILE A 56 -13.48 -4.68 -27.98
C ILE A 56 -14.08 -3.58 -28.85
N SER A 57 -13.25 -2.64 -29.31
CA SER A 57 -13.68 -1.54 -30.18
C SER A 57 -14.41 -2.06 -31.43
N THR A 58 -15.51 -1.38 -31.78
CA THR A 58 -16.31 -1.64 -32.98
C THR A 58 -15.77 -0.93 -34.22
N ASP A 59 -14.63 -0.23 -34.12
CA ASP A 59 -13.96 0.41 -35.24
C ASP A 59 -13.66 -0.58 -36.38
N GLU A 60 -14.19 -0.30 -37.56
CA GLU A 60 -13.99 -1.09 -38.78
C GLU A 60 -12.52 -1.12 -39.19
N CYS A 61 -11.76 -0.05 -38.95
CA CYS A 61 -10.33 -0.02 -39.27
C CYS A 61 -9.53 -1.00 -38.42
N LEU A 62 -9.90 -1.20 -37.15
CA LEU A 62 -9.32 -2.23 -36.28
C LEU A 62 -9.67 -3.63 -36.79
N ALA A 63 -10.95 -3.89 -37.11
CA ALA A 63 -11.37 -5.19 -37.64
C ALA A 63 -10.62 -5.55 -38.93
N LYS A 64 -10.56 -4.60 -39.88
CA LYS A 64 -9.85 -4.76 -41.13
C LYS A 64 -8.35 -4.98 -40.95
N ARG A 65 -7.72 -4.31 -39.98
CA ARG A 65 -6.29 -4.53 -39.68
C ARG A 65 -6.02 -5.95 -39.19
N LEU A 66 -6.91 -6.52 -38.37
CA LEU A 66 -6.79 -7.90 -37.90
C LEU A 66 -6.96 -8.89 -39.06
N GLU A 67 -7.96 -8.67 -39.93
CA GLU A 67 -8.18 -9.48 -41.13
C GLU A 67 -6.98 -9.45 -42.07
N ILE A 68 -6.47 -8.25 -42.40
CA ILE A 68 -5.28 -8.10 -43.25
C ILE A 68 -4.06 -8.82 -42.65
N SER A 69 -3.91 -8.82 -41.32
CA SER A 69 -2.82 -9.55 -40.65
C SER A 69 -2.92 -11.06 -40.87
N VAL A 70 -4.14 -11.62 -40.75
CA VAL A 70 -4.41 -13.05 -41.01
C VAL A 70 -4.18 -13.38 -42.49
N ASP A 71 -4.69 -12.55 -43.40
CA ASP A 71 -4.53 -12.73 -44.85
C ASP A 71 -3.07 -12.64 -45.29
N THR A 72 -2.30 -11.71 -44.70
CA THR A 72 -0.87 -11.55 -44.95
C THR A 72 -0.11 -12.80 -44.53
N LEU A 73 -0.44 -13.37 -43.36
CA LEU A 73 0.18 -14.63 -42.93
C LEU A 73 -0.14 -15.76 -43.91
N ALA A 74 -1.40 -15.88 -44.33
CA ALA A 74 -1.82 -16.90 -45.30
C ALA A 74 -1.09 -16.75 -46.66
N ASP A 75 -0.92 -15.52 -47.15
CA ASP A 75 -0.17 -15.23 -48.37
C ASP A 75 1.32 -15.62 -48.23
N VAL A 76 1.96 -15.25 -47.12
CA VAL A 76 3.37 -15.62 -46.85
C VAL A 76 3.54 -17.15 -46.75
N ILE A 77 2.59 -17.86 -46.15
CA ILE A 77 2.57 -19.34 -46.13
C ILE A 77 2.45 -19.89 -47.56
N SER A 78 1.57 -19.32 -48.39
CA SER A 78 1.34 -19.78 -49.76
C SER A 78 2.59 -19.64 -50.65
N ARG A 79 3.42 -18.64 -50.36
CA ARG A 79 4.74 -18.41 -50.98
C ARG A 79 5.81 -19.41 -50.49
N LYS A 80 5.44 -20.40 -49.66
CA LYS A 80 6.32 -21.42 -49.07
C LYS A 80 7.47 -20.82 -48.25
N CYS A 81 7.26 -19.63 -47.68
CA CYS A 81 8.22 -19.04 -46.75
C CYS A 81 8.29 -19.87 -45.46
N VAL A 82 9.48 -19.93 -44.86
CA VAL A 82 9.69 -20.57 -43.56
C VAL A 82 9.32 -19.58 -42.46
N ILE A 83 8.41 -19.97 -41.57
CA ILE A 83 7.84 -19.11 -40.53
C ILE A 83 7.88 -19.82 -39.19
N TYR A 84 8.60 -19.21 -38.23
CA TYR A 84 8.80 -19.75 -36.88
C TYR A 84 7.48 -20.08 -36.19
N GLY A 85 7.36 -21.31 -35.67
CA GLY A 85 6.21 -21.78 -34.90
C GLY A 85 4.89 -21.85 -35.67
N VAL A 86 4.96 -21.75 -37.01
CA VAL A 86 3.82 -21.92 -37.92
C VAL A 86 4.03 -23.14 -38.81
N ASN A 87 5.15 -23.19 -39.55
CA ASN A 87 5.57 -24.36 -40.32
C ASN A 87 6.95 -24.89 -39.89
N THR A 88 7.42 -24.46 -38.72
CA THR A 88 8.61 -24.97 -38.03
C THR A 88 8.27 -25.39 -36.61
N GLY A 89 9.16 -26.14 -35.96
CA GLY A 89 9.09 -26.33 -34.51
C GLY A 89 9.34 -25.05 -33.71
N PHE A 90 9.34 -25.20 -32.38
CA PHE A 90 9.49 -24.13 -31.41
C PHE A 90 10.83 -24.20 -30.67
N GLY A 91 11.31 -23.07 -30.17
CA GLY A 91 12.49 -23.01 -29.30
C GLY A 91 13.75 -23.59 -29.94
N GLY A 92 14.48 -24.41 -29.19
CA GLY A 92 15.66 -25.13 -29.66
C GLY A 92 15.42 -26.11 -30.82
N SER A 93 14.16 -26.37 -31.18
CA SER A 93 13.74 -27.26 -32.28
C SER A 93 13.19 -26.51 -33.52
N ALA A 94 13.55 -25.23 -33.67
CA ALA A 94 13.09 -24.36 -34.77
C ALA A 94 13.61 -24.77 -36.18
N ASP A 95 14.52 -25.73 -36.26
CA ASP A 95 15.05 -26.33 -37.49
C ASP A 95 14.12 -27.38 -38.12
N THR A 96 13.19 -27.92 -37.34
CA THR A 96 12.17 -28.88 -37.82
C THR A 96 11.13 -28.21 -38.74
N ARG A 97 10.42 -28.99 -39.57
CA ARG A 97 9.42 -28.51 -40.54
C ARG A 97 8.15 -29.36 -40.51
N THR A 98 7.00 -28.74 -40.75
CA THR A 98 5.70 -29.41 -40.88
C THR A 98 4.76 -28.64 -41.79
N ASN A 99 3.83 -29.36 -42.45
CA ASN A 99 2.70 -28.78 -43.18
C ASN A 99 1.38 -28.85 -42.38
N GLU A 100 1.37 -29.54 -41.23
CA GLU A 100 0.21 -29.68 -40.36
C GLU A 100 0.10 -28.45 -39.43
N LEU A 101 -0.23 -27.30 -40.02
CA LEU A 101 -0.12 -25.99 -39.36
C LEU A 101 -1.02 -25.85 -38.13
N ILE A 102 -2.22 -26.46 -38.17
CA ILE A 102 -3.20 -26.41 -37.08
C ILE A 102 -2.81 -27.40 -35.98
N ASP A 103 -2.47 -28.64 -36.34
CA ASP A 103 -2.04 -29.67 -35.38
C ASP A 103 -0.81 -29.22 -34.60
N LEU A 104 0.13 -28.51 -35.25
CA LEU A 104 1.27 -27.89 -34.58
C LEU A 104 0.84 -26.94 -33.44
N GLN A 105 -0.21 -26.14 -33.62
CA GLN A 105 -0.72 -25.25 -32.58
C GLN A 105 -1.38 -26.03 -31.43
N THR A 106 -2.07 -27.13 -31.74
CA THR A 106 -2.64 -28.02 -30.72
C THR A 106 -1.54 -28.70 -29.90
N HIS A 107 -0.49 -29.21 -30.56
CA HIS A 107 0.68 -29.78 -29.89
C HIS A 107 1.36 -28.76 -28.98
N LEU A 108 1.52 -27.51 -29.44
CA LEU A 108 2.06 -26.41 -28.63
C LEU A 108 1.34 -26.27 -27.30
N LEU A 109 0.00 -26.21 -27.32
CA LEU A 109 -0.78 -26.07 -26.10
C LEU A 109 -0.64 -27.30 -25.22
N GLN A 110 -0.66 -28.50 -25.80
CA GLN A 110 -0.56 -29.75 -25.05
C GLN A 110 0.72 -29.84 -24.21
N PHE A 111 1.90 -29.53 -24.78
CA PHE A 111 3.15 -29.63 -24.02
C PHE A 111 3.39 -28.45 -23.07
N ILE A 112 2.82 -27.27 -23.35
CA ILE A 112 2.93 -26.10 -22.46
C ILE A 112 1.97 -26.20 -21.26
N GLN A 113 0.84 -26.90 -21.39
CA GLN A 113 -0.12 -27.18 -20.30
C GLN A 113 0.42 -28.26 -19.34
N SER A 114 1.60 -28.02 -18.78
CA SER A 114 2.36 -28.95 -17.94
C SER A 114 2.54 -28.48 -16.50
N GLY A 115 1.79 -27.46 -16.08
CA GLY A 115 1.84 -26.95 -14.70
C GLY A 115 1.00 -27.77 -13.73
N ILE A 116 1.21 -27.54 -12.43
CA ILE A 116 0.64 -28.36 -11.36
C ILE A 116 -0.65 -27.71 -10.83
N ILE A 117 -1.75 -28.47 -10.86
CA ILE A 117 -3.03 -28.17 -10.20
C ILE A 117 -3.44 -29.40 -9.41
N THR A 118 -3.69 -29.23 -8.11
CA THR A 118 -4.04 -30.34 -7.22
C THR A 118 -5.54 -30.65 -7.26
N ALA A 119 -5.95 -31.77 -6.64
CA ALA A 119 -7.37 -32.06 -6.45
C ALA A 119 -8.05 -31.00 -5.56
N ALA A 120 -7.35 -30.47 -4.55
CA ALA A 120 -7.87 -29.42 -3.68
C ALA A 120 -8.11 -28.11 -4.44
N ASP A 121 -7.24 -27.74 -5.39
CA ASP A 121 -7.48 -26.56 -6.24
C ASP A 121 -8.73 -26.70 -7.12
N LYS A 122 -9.17 -27.94 -7.40
CA LYS A 122 -10.36 -28.26 -8.21
C LYS A 122 -11.65 -28.34 -7.40
N ASP A 123 -11.56 -28.39 -6.08
CA ASP A 123 -12.70 -28.43 -5.18
C ASP A 123 -12.54 -27.37 -4.08
N PRO A 124 -13.10 -26.17 -4.27
CA PRO A 124 -13.02 -25.08 -3.30
C PRO A 124 -13.57 -25.46 -1.91
N ALA A 125 -14.48 -26.45 -1.83
CA ALA A 125 -15.05 -26.95 -0.58
C ALA A 125 -14.15 -27.99 0.12
N SER A 126 -13.19 -28.58 -0.61
CA SER A 126 -12.21 -29.56 -0.10
C SER A 126 -10.88 -28.92 0.32
N ASN A 127 -10.82 -27.59 0.47
CA ASN A 127 -9.66 -26.90 1.02
C ASN A 127 -9.40 -27.33 2.47
N SER A 128 -8.70 -28.46 2.62
CA SER A 128 -8.23 -28.98 3.88
C SER A 128 -7.05 -28.16 4.40
N GLU A 129 -6.94 -28.06 5.71
CA GLU A 129 -6.23 -27.07 6.53
C GLU A 129 -4.69 -26.95 6.34
N ARG A 130 -4.07 -27.47 5.26
CA ARG A 130 -2.60 -27.63 5.22
C ARG A 130 -1.83 -27.11 4.00
N GLU A 131 -2.45 -26.85 2.85
CA GLU A 131 -1.67 -26.49 1.64
C GLU A 131 -2.07 -25.15 1.03
N PRO A 132 -1.10 -24.25 0.71
CA PRO A 132 -1.39 -23.05 -0.05
C PRO A 132 -1.85 -23.42 -1.45
N SER A 133 -2.76 -22.63 -2.03
CA SER A 133 -3.24 -22.88 -3.38
C SER A 133 -2.09 -22.89 -4.40
N HIS A 134 -2.18 -23.82 -5.34
CA HIS A 134 -1.21 -23.95 -6.43
C HIS A 134 -1.65 -23.18 -7.68
N VAL A 135 -2.81 -22.53 -7.65
CA VAL A 135 -3.32 -21.72 -8.76
C VAL A 135 -3.12 -20.23 -8.52
N MET A 136 -2.97 -19.47 -9.61
CA MET A 136 -2.94 -18.02 -9.59
C MET A 136 -4.28 -17.47 -9.07
N PRO A 137 -4.27 -16.40 -8.25
CA PRO A 137 -5.48 -15.67 -7.93
C PRO A 137 -6.27 -15.29 -9.18
N LEU A 138 -7.59 -15.52 -9.16
CA LEU A 138 -8.47 -15.26 -10.32
C LEU A 138 -8.43 -13.81 -10.79
N THR A 139 -8.15 -12.87 -9.88
CA THR A 139 -7.96 -11.45 -10.22
C THR A 139 -6.79 -11.25 -11.17
N TRP A 140 -5.69 -12.02 -11.01
CA TRP A 140 -4.53 -11.98 -11.89
C TRP A 140 -4.85 -12.58 -13.26
N VAL A 141 -5.61 -13.67 -13.28
CA VAL A 141 -6.04 -14.33 -14.53
C VAL A 141 -6.92 -13.40 -15.36
N ARG A 142 -7.91 -12.76 -14.73
CA ARG A 142 -8.79 -11.79 -15.39
C ARG A 142 -8.02 -10.59 -15.93
N ALA A 143 -7.03 -10.09 -15.18
CA ALA A 143 -6.12 -9.05 -15.66
C ALA A 143 -5.31 -9.50 -16.89
N ALA A 144 -4.79 -10.73 -16.88
CA ALA A 144 -4.02 -11.29 -17.99
C ALA A 144 -4.85 -11.45 -19.27
N ILE A 145 -6.12 -11.87 -19.16
CA ILE A 145 -7.05 -11.98 -20.29
C ILE A 145 -7.21 -10.61 -21.00
N VAL A 146 -7.41 -9.54 -20.23
CA VAL A 146 -7.57 -8.18 -20.77
C VAL A 146 -6.28 -7.68 -21.40
N ALA A 147 -5.14 -7.83 -20.70
CA ALA A 147 -3.85 -7.42 -21.22
C ALA A 147 -3.54 -8.14 -22.54
N ARG A 148 -3.73 -9.46 -22.61
CA ARG A 148 -3.49 -10.22 -23.84
C ARG A 148 -4.38 -9.77 -24.98
N THR A 149 -5.68 -9.64 -24.70
CA THR A 149 -6.65 -9.19 -25.71
C THR A 149 -6.20 -7.85 -26.30
N ASN A 150 -5.83 -6.87 -25.47
CA ASN A 150 -5.33 -5.58 -25.94
C ASN A 150 -4.06 -5.72 -26.80
N GLN A 151 -3.05 -6.45 -26.32
CA GLN A 151 -1.80 -6.63 -27.06
C GLN A 151 -2.02 -7.25 -28.45
N ASN A 152 -2.96 -8.21 -28.59
CA ASN A 152 -3.27 -8.82 -29.88
C ASN A 152 -4.12 -7.92 -30.81
N LEU A 153 -4.94 -7.01 -30.28
CA LEU A 153 -5.73 -6.03 -31.06
C LEU A 153 -4.86 -5.04 -31.86
N ARG A 154 -3.54 -5.01 -31.59
CA ARG A 154 -2.59 -4.24 -32.40
C ARG A 154 -2.51 -4.75 -33.85
N GLY A 155 -2.84 -6.02 -34.11
CA GLY A 155 -2.93 -6.55 -35.47
C GLY A 155 -1.61 -7.00 -36.08
N HIS A 156 -0.64 -7.35 -35.22
CA HIS A 156 0.66 -7.89 -35.64
C HIS A 156 0.80 -9.39 -35.34
N SER A 157 -0.22 -10.01 -34.74
CA SER A 157 -0.18 -11.40 -34.26
C SER A 157 -0.84 -12.41 -35.19
N ALA A 158 -1.52 -11.96 -36.25
CA ALA A 158 -2.37 -12.77 -37.12
C ALA A 158 -3.37 -13.65 -36.34
N ILE A 159 -4.16 -13.03 -35.47
CA ILE A 159 -5.25 -13.67 -34.72
C ILE A 159 -6.57 -13.10 -35.18
N ARG A 160 -7.55 -13.98 -35.42
CA ARG A 160 -8.89 -13.60 -35.83
C ARG A 160 -9.61 -12.88 -34.70
N LYS A 161 -10.44 -11.89 -35.06
CA LYS A 161 -11.25 -11.12 -34.11
C LYS A 161 -12.18 -12.00 -33.28
N CYS A 162 -12.73 -13.08 -33.86
CA CYS A 162 -13.60 -14.02 -33.13
C CYS A 162 -12.90 -14.71 -31.95
N VAL A 163 -11.61 -15.04 -32.08
CA VAL A 163 -10.81 -15.65 -31.00
C VAL A 163 -10.61 -14.64 -29.86
N LEU A 164 -10.36 -13.38 -30.20
CA LEU A 164 -10.23 -12.30 -29.22
C LEU A 164 -11.57 -12.01 -28.52
N ASN A 165 -12.70 -12.11 -29.23
CA ASN A 165 -14.02 -12.04 -28.63
C ASN A 165 -14.20 -13.18 -27.60
N SER A 166 -13.80 -14.41 -27.92
CA SER A 166 -13.91 -15.54 -26.98
C SER A 166 -13.15 -15.32 -25.66
N LEU A 167 -12.02 -14.60 -25.68
CA LEU A 167 -11.32 -14.20 -24.45
C LEU A 167 -12.17 -13.26 -23.59
N ILE A 168 -12.85 -12.30 -24.22
CA ILE A 168 -13.72 -11.35 -23.53
C ILE A 168 -15.02 -12.01 -23.07
N ASP A 169 -15.55 -12.97 -23.84
CA ASP A 169 -16.74 -13.74 -23.49
C ASP A 169 -16.54 -14.52 -22.18
N LEU A 170 -15.32 -14.99 -21.88
CA LEU A 170 -15.00 -15.58 -20.58
C LEU A 170 -15.28 -14.59 -19.44
N LEU A 171 -14.85 -13.33 -19.60
CA LEU A 171 -15.03 -12.29 -18.58
C LEU A 171 -16.50 -11.92 -18.41
N HIS A 172 -17.25 -11.75 -19.51
CA HIS A 172 -18.69 -11.43 -19.49
C HIS A 172 -19.53 -12.54 -18.86
N ASN A 173 -19.11 -13.80 -19.01
CA ASN A 173 -19.80 -14.95 -18.42
C ASN A 173 -19.25 -15.36 -17.06
N GLY A 174 -18.34 -14.57 -16.47
CA GLY A 174 -17.76 -14.86 -15.16
C GLY A 174 -16.98 -16.16 -15.10
N ILE A 175 -16.45 -16.63 -16.24
CA ILE A 175 -15.63 -17.83 -16.38
C ILE A 175 -14.16 -17.42 -16.23
N THR A 176 -13.45 -17.97 -15.24
CA THR A 176 -12.03 -17.70 -15.05
C THR A 176 -11.24 -19.01 -14.95
N PRO A 177 -10.25 -19.25 -15.84
CA PRO A 177 -9.43 -20.45 -15.80
C PRO A 177 -8.64 -20.60 -14.50
N LEU A 178 -8.53 -21.84 -14.02
CA LEU A 178 -7.58 -22.22 -12.99
C LEU A 178 -6.21 -22.39 -13.64
N ILE A 179 -5.28 -21.52 -13.28
CA ILE A 179 -3.95 -21.47 -13.89
C ILE A 179 -2.90 -21.78 -12.83
N PRO A 180 -1.92 -22.67 -13.07
CA PRO A 180 -0.83 -22.91 -12.14
C PRO A 180 -0.06 -21.63 -11.77
N LEU A 181 0.27 -21.45 -10.49
CA LEU A 181 0.97 -20.28 -9.95
C LEU A 181 2.45 -20.20 -10.40
N ARG A 182 3.04 -21.33 -10.78
CA ARG A 182 4.46 -21.47 -11.13
C ARG A 182 4.63 -22.27 -12.42
N GLY A 183 5.64 -21.93 -13.20
CA GLY A 183 5.98 -22.62 -14.46
C GLY A 183 6.38 -21.70 -15.62
N THR A 184 6.36 -20.38 -15.43
CA THR A 184 6.88 -19.41 -16.42
C THR A 184 8.17 -18.76 -15.94
N ILE A 185 9.06 -18.51 -16.90
CA ILE A 185 10.27 -17.68 -16.77
C ILE A 185 10.16 -16.36 -17.55
N SER A 186 8.97 -16.08 -18.12
CA SER A 186 8.67 -14.85 -18.87
C SER A 186 9.70 -14.55 -19.97
N ALA A 187 10.11 -15.61 -20.68
CA ALA A 187 11.24 -15.61 -21.61
C ALA A 187 10.79 -15.45 -23.06
N SER A 188 9.98 -16.39 -23.56
CA SER A 188 9.17 -16.27 -24.78
C SER A 188 7.75 -15.85 -24.42
N GLY A 189 7.65 -14.85 -23.54
CA GLY A 189 6.42 -14.52 -22.86
C GLY A 189 6.09 -15.52 -21.75
N ASP A 190 4.86 -15.43 -21.25
CA ASP A 190 4.30 -16.29 -20.22
C ASP A 190 3.52 -17.46 -20.83
N LEU A 191 4.24 -18.32 -21.55
CA LEU A 191 3.67 -19.44 -22.30
C LEU A 191 2.73 -20.30 -21.43
N MET A 192 3.22 -20.79 -20.28
CA MET A 192 2.46 -21.70 -19.43
C MET A 192 1.13 -21.08 -18.97
N PRO A 193 1.09 -19.90 -18.31
CA PRO A 193 -0.18 -19.32 -17.88
C PRO A 193 -1.15 -19.08 -19.04
N MET A 194 -0.65 -18.54 -20.15
CA MET A 194 -1.50 -18.22 -21.30
C MET A 194 -2.03 -19.48 -22.00
N ALA A 195 -1.32 -20.61 -21.97
CA ALA A 195 -1.81 -21.85 -22.56
C ALA A 195 -3.05 -22.40 -21.84
N TYR A 196 -3.20 -22.19 -20.53
CA TYR A 196 -4.44 -22.53 -19.82
C TYR A 196 -5.59 -21.60 -20.21
N ILE A 197 -5.33 -20.31 -20.48
CA ILE A 197 -6.35 -19.38 -21.00
C ILE A 197 -6.79 -19.80 -22.42
N ALA A 198 -5.84 -20.11 -23.29
CA ALA A 198 -6.12 -20.60 -24.64
C ALA A 198 -6.89 -21.93 -24.59
N GLY A 199 -6.48 -22.87 -23.72
CA GLY A 199 -7.18 -24.14 -23.51
C GLY A 199 -8.61 -23.95 -23.00
N ALA A 200 -8.87 -22.93 -22.18
CA ALA A 200 -10.22 -22.63 -21.70
C ALA A 200 -11.16 -22.15 -22.80
N ILE A 201 -10.72 -21.23 -23.68
CA ILE A 201 -11.55 -20.80 -24.82
C ILE A 201 -11.74 -21.90 -25.86
N MET A 202 -10.80 -22.86 -25.94
CA MET A 202 -10.91 -24.05 -26.79
C MET A 202 -11.80 -25.15 -26.19
N GLY A 203 -12.29 -24.97 -24.95
CA GLY A 203 -13.08 -26.01 -24.28
C GLY A 203 -12.30 -27.29 -24.02
N ASN A 204 -11.01 -27.20 -23.64
CA ASN A 204 -10.23 -28.37 -23.26
C ASN A 204 -10.82 -28.99 -21.96
N PRO A 205 -11.23 -30.28 -21.96
CA PRO A 205 -11.79 -30.93 -20.78
C PRO A 205 -10.83 -31.04 -19.59
N ASP A 206 -9.51 -31.00 -19.82
CA ASP A 206 -8.49 -31.04 -18.76
C ASP A 206 -8.18 -29.65 -18.18
N VAL A 207 -8.67 -28.58 -18.81
CA VAL A 207 -8.57 -27.21 -18.29
C VAL A 207 -9.80 -26.90 -17.47
N PHE A 208 -9.61 -26.73 -16.16
CA PHE A 208 -10.67 -26.37 -15.24
C PHE A 208 -10.82 -24.85 -15.15
N VAL A 209 -12.04 -24.40 -14.92
CA VAL A 209 -12.42 -22.99 -14.75
C VAL A 209 -13.28 -22.85 -13.51
N GLN A 210 -13.20 -21.69 -12.85
CA GLN A 210 -14.21 -21.26 -11.90
C GLN A 210 -15.26 -20.40 -12.61
N VAL A 211 -16.54 -20.72 -12.41
CA VAL A 211 -17.68 -19.91 -12.85
C VAL A 211 -18.29 -19.23 -11.63
N GLY A 212 -18.49 -17.91 -11.70
CA GLY A 212 -19.09 -17.13 -10.60
C GLY A 212 -18.11 -16.76 -9.48
N LYS A 213 -18.67 -16.27 -8.35
CA LYS A 213 -17.91 -15.73 -7.21
C LYS A 213 -18.53 -16.13 -5.87
N GLY A 214 -17.73 -16.14 -4.81
CA GLY A 214 -18.19 -16.38 -3.43
C GLY A 214 -18.77 -17.78 -3.26
N ALA A 215 -19.79 -17.92 -2.40
CA ALA A 215 -20.40 -19.21 -2.09
C ALA A 215 -21.12 -19.90 -3.28
N GLN A 216 -21.35 -19.17 -4.37
CA GLN A 216 -21.98 -19.69 -5.59
C GLN A 216 -20.96 -20.07 -6.67
N ALA A 217 -19.66 -19.94 -6.37
CA ALA A 217 -18.61 -20.29 -7.32
C ALA A 217 -18.55 -21.82 -7.52
N ILE A 218 -18.46 -22.25 -8.77
CA ILE A 218 -18.35 -23.67 -9.13
C ILE A 218 -17.11 -23.86 -10.00
N VAL A 219 -16.32 -24.89 -9.68
CA VAL A 219 -15.20 -25.33 -10.50
C VAL A 219 -15.62 -26.49 -11.39
N MET A 220 -15.33 -26.42 -12.68
CA MET A 220 -15.70 -27.44 -13.66
C MET A 220 -14.76 -27.42 -14.88
N PRO A 221 -14.77 -28.46 -15.72
CA PRO A 221 -14.10 -28.45 -17.02
C PRO A 221 -14.55 -27.28 -17.91
N SER A 222 -13.63 -26.71 -18.69
CA SER A 222 -13.92 -25.53 -19.51
C SER A 222 -14.98 -25.79 -20.59
N CYS A 223 -15.03 -26.98 -21.18
CA CYS A 223 -16.06 -27.37 -22.15
C CYS A 223 -17.48 -27.30 -21.56
N GLU A 224 -17.65 -27.70 -20.31
CA GLU A 224 -18.94 -27.66 -19.61
C GLU A 224 -19.35 -26.21 -19.33
N ALA A 225 -18.42 -25.38 -18.85
CA ALA A 225 -18.67 -23.97 -18.58
C ALA A 225 -19.05 -23.17 -19.83
N LEU A 226 -18.37 -23.41 -20.96
CA LEU A 226 -18.71 -22.79 -22.25
C LEU A 226 -20.12 -23.20 -22.68
N LYS A 227 -20.43 -24.49 -22.65
CA LYS A 227 -21.75 -25.02 -22.99
C LYS A 227 -22.86 -24.44 -22.11
N MET A 228 -22.63 -24.36 -20.79
CA MET A 228 -23.58 -23.78 -19.83
C MET A 228 -23.86 -22.30 -20.10
N SER A 229 -22.88 -21.59 -20.65
CA SER A 229 -22.97 -20.15 -20.97
C SER A 229 -23.42 -19.89 -22.41
N GLY A 230 -23.79 -20.93 -23.17
CA GLY A 230 -24.18 -20.80 -24.58
C GLY A 230 -23.02 -20.43 -25.52
N LEU A 231 -21.77 -20.56 -25.07
CA LEU A 231 -20.57 -20.28 -25.86
C LEU A 231 -20.10 -21.54 -26.58
N SER A 232 -19.58 -21.36 -27.79
CA SER A 232 -18.94 -22.43 -28.55
C SER A 232 -17.43 -22.42 -28.34
N PRO A 233 -16.77 -23.59 -28.23
CA PRO A 233 -15.32 -23.68 -28.24
C PRO A 233 -14.70 -22.98 -29.46
N SER A 234 -13.68 -22.16 -29.23
CA SER A 234 -12.93 -21.51 -30.30
C SER A 234 -11.94 -22.49 -30.93
N GLY A 235 -12.03 -22.74 -32.24
CA GLY A 235 -10.97 -23.44 -32.97
C GLY A 235 -9.75 -22.55 -33.21
N LEU A 236 -8.58 -23.14 -33.48
CA LEU A 236 -7.36 -22.43 -33.85
C LEU A 236 -7.12 -22.47 -35.37
N GLY A 237 -6.63 -21.35 -35.91
CA GLY A 237 -6.00 -21.26 -37.22
C GLY A 237 -4.47 -21.36 -37.13
N PRO A 238 -3.76 -21.32 -38.28
CA PRO A 238 -2.30 -21.23 -38.30
C PRO A 238 -1.80 -20.09 -37.42
N LYS A 239 -0.72 -20.32 -36.66
CA LYS A 239 -0.11 -19.39 -35.69
C LYS A 239 -0.96 -19.04 -34.46
N GLU A 240 -2.28 -19.19 -34.45
CA GLU A 240 -3.12 -18.61 -33.38
C GLU A 240 -2.82 -19.18 -31.99
N GLY A 241 -2.43 -20.46 -31.88
CA GLY A 241 -1.98 -21.01 -30.59
C GLY A 241 -0.77 -20.24 -30.05
N LEU A 242 0.27 -20.08 -30.87
CA LEU A 242 1.45 -19.29 -30.52
C LEU A 242 1.10 -17.81 -30.31
N GLY A 243 0.26 -17.23 -31.17
CA GLY A 243 -0.21 -15.85 -31.09
C GLY A 243 -1.02 -15.57 -29.82
N LEU A 244 -1.66 -16.56 -29.21
CA LEU A 244 -2.32 -16.38 -27.91
C LEU A 244 -1.35 -16.47 -26.74
N ILE A 245 -0.36 -17.38 -26.80
CA ILE A 245 0.46 -17.69 -25.63
C ILE A 245 1.80 -16.95 -25.57
N ASN A 246 2.30 -16.48 -26.71
CA ASN A 246 3.60 -15.83 -26.82
C ASN A 246 3.49 -14.34 -26.49
N GLY A 247 3.64 -13.98 -25.22
CA GLY A 247 3.74 -12.59 -24.77
C GLY A 247 3.63 -12.40 -23.27
N THR A 248 3.66 -11.15 -22.82
CA THR A 248 3.98 -10.78 -21.43
C THR A 248 2.75 -10.52 -20.55
N ALA A 249 1.55 -10.83 -21.06
CA ALA A 249 0.27 -10.44 -20.48
C ALA A 249 0.12 -10.80 -18.98
N PRO A 250 0.38 -12.03 -18.51
CA PRO A 250 0.35 -12.38 -17.09
C PRO A 250 1.32 -11.54 -16.24
N SER A 251 2.56 -11.34 -16.71
CA SER A 251 3.58 -10.56 -16.02
C SER A 251 3.18 -9.09 -15.88
N VAL A 252 2.82 -8.43 -16.99
CA VAL A 252 2.45 -7.00 -16.98
C VAL A 252 1.12 -6.77 -16.23
N ALA A 253 0.20 -7.73 -16.29
CA ALA A 253 -1.05 -7.70 -15.55
C ALA A 253 -0.81 -7.69 -14.04
N LEU A 254 -0.04 -8.65 -13.52
CA LEU A 254 0.27 -8.70 -12.09
C LEU A 254 1.11 -7.49 -11.67
N ALA A 255 2.09 -7.10 -12.48
CA ALA A 255 2.91 -5.92 -12.21
C ALA A 255 2.08 -4.64 -12.10
N SER A 256 1.04 -4.49 -12.93
CA SER A 256 0.11 -3.36 -12.88
C SER A 256 -0.68 -3.34 -11.57
N LEU A 257 -1.15 -4.51 -11.10
CA LEU A 257 -1.85 -4.62 -9.82
C LEU A 257 -0.91 -4.29 -8.65
N ALA A 258 0.31 -4.83 -8.64
CA ALA A 258 1.29 -4.58 -7.59
C ALA A 258 1.71 -3.10 -7.54
N LEU A 259 1.93 -2.49 -8.71
CA LEU A 259 2.29 -1.08 -8.78
C LEU A 259 1.15 -0.16 -8.33
N TYR A 260 -0.10 -0.50 -8.66
CA TYR A 260 -1.26 0.26 -8.18
C TYR A 260 -1.33 0.30 -6.65
N ASP A 261 -1.00 -0.80 -5.97
CA ASP A 261 -0.95 -0.84 -4.50
C ASP A 261 0.26 -0.06 -3.97
N ALA A 262 1.44 -0.23 -4.59
CA ALA A 262 2.66 0.46 -4.20
C ALA A 262 2.53 1.99 -4.26
N GLN A 263 1.91 2.52 -5.33
CA GLN A 263 1.66 3.95 -5.53
C GLN A 263 0.79 4.55 -4.40
N GLN A 264 -0.26 3.83 -4.00
CA GLN A 264 -1.14 4.23 -2.90
C GLN A 264 -0.41 4.20 -1.55
N LEU A 265 0.33 3.12 -1.28
CA LEU A 265 1.07 2.96 -0.03
C LEU A 265 2.21 3.98 0.09
N ALA A 266 2.88 4.33 -1.01
CA ALA A 266 3.88 5.38 -1.04
C ALA A 266 3.27 6.75 -0.71
N LEU A 267 2.07 7.04 -1.20
CA LEU A 267 1.34 8.26 -0.88
C LEU A 267 0.87 8.27 0.59
N LEU A 268 0.33 7.16 1.07
CA LEU A 268 -0.09 6.97 2.47
C LEU A 268 1.09 7.15 3.43
N SER A 269 2.28 6.65 3.10
CA SER A 269 3.47 6.76 3.97
C SER A 269 3.86 8.22 4.28
N GLN A 270 3.53 9.16 3.38
CA GLN A 270 3.73 10.58 3.59
C GLN A 270 2.74 11.13 4.63
N MET A 271 1.48 10.69 4.60
CA MET A 271 0.50 11.00 5.65
C MET A 271 0.89 10.40 6.99
N LEU A 272 1.35 9.15 7.00
CA LEU A 272 1.81 8.48 8.21
C LEU A 272 3.00 9.19 8.84
N THR A 273 3.88 9.76 8.02
CA THR A 273 5.00 10.59 8.51
C THR A 273 4.50 11.87 9.19
N ALA A 274 3.48 12.55 8.61
CA ALA A 274 2.84 13.69 9.25
C ALA A 274 2.22 13.28 10.60
N PHE A 275 1.49 12.16 10.61
CA PHE A 275 0.80 11.67 11.79
C PHE A 275 1.77 11.26 12.92
N ALA A 276 2.88 10.61 12.57
CA ALA A 276 3.95 10.30 13.50
C ALA A 276 4.59 11.58 14.07
N SER A 277 4.79 12.61 13.26
CA SER A 277 5.34 13.89 13.72
C SER A 277 4.43 14.56 14.76
N GLU A 278 3.11 14.46 14.61
CA GLU A 278 2.15 14.95 15.60
C GLU A 278 2.16 14.13 16.89
N CYS A 279 2.24 12.80 16.80
CA CYS A 279 2.40 11.95 17.99
C CYS A 279 3.64 12.32 18.80
N LEU A 280 4.76 12.53 18.10
CA LEU A 280 6.06 12.85 18.67
C LEU A 280 6.17 14.32 19.11
N ALA A 281 5.15 15.16 18.86
CA ALA A 281 5.25 16.60 19.05
C ALA A 281 6.50 17.23 18.41
N GLY A 282 6.77 16.82 17.16
CA GLY A 282 8.01 17.13 16.44
C GLY A 282 8.12 18.57 15.95
N ASN A 283 9.36 18.97 15.65
CA ASN A 283 9.67 20.22 14.94
C ASN A 283 9.72 19.96 13.43
N VAL A 284 8.69 20.39 12.70
CA VAL A 284 8.50 20.11 11.26
C VAL A 284 9.08 21.19 10.34
N GLU A 285 9.96 22.05 10.84
CA GLU A 285 10.71 23.03 10.03
C GLU A 285 11.50 22.34 8.90
N TRP A 286 11.87 21.07 9.08
CA TRP A 286 12.55 20.28 8.06
C TRP A 286 11.73 20.07 6.77
N ALA A 287 10.41 20.29 6.80
CA ALA A 287 9.53 20.25 5.63
C ALA A 287 9.45 21.61 4.90
N HIS A 288 10.20 22.61 5.33
CA HIS A 288 10.12 23.96 4.80
C HIS A 288 10.57 24.01 3.32
N PRO A 289 9.83 24.69 2.42
CA PRO A 289 10.13 24.69 0.99
C PRO A 289 11.55 25.12 0.61
N PHE A 290 12.16 26.05 1.36
CA PHE A 290 13.54 26.48 1.16
C PHE A 290 14.55 25.33 1.23
N VAL A 291 14.39 24.40 2.19
CA VAL A 291 15.29 23.26 2.38
C VAL A 291 15.32 22.40 1.12
N HIS A 292 14.15 22.12 0.55
CA HIS A 292 14.03 21.24 -0.62
C HIS A 292 14.27 21.97 -1.95
N ALA A 293 14.03 23.28 -2.03
CA ALA A 293 14.44 24.08 -3.17
C ALA A 293 15.97 24.18 -3.29
N THR A 294 16.69 24.15 -2.16
CA THR A 294 18.16 24.17 -2.12
C THR A 294 18.79 22.85 -2.59
N ARG A 295 18.07 21.72 -2.46
CA ARG A 295 18.45 20.42 -3.01
C ARG A 295 17.30 19.84 -3.86
N PRO A 296 17.19 20.26 -5.13
CA PRO A 296 15.92 20.19 -5.86
C PRO A 296 15.65 18.86 -6.58
N HIS A 297 15.75 17.74 -5.87
CA HIS A 297 15.21 16.46 -6.38
C HIS A 297 13.68 16.55 -6.41
N ALA A 298 13.06 16.13 -7.52
CA ALA A 298 11.65 16.36 -7.77
C ALA A 298 10.78 15.64 -6.74
N GLY A 299 11.06 14.37 -6.48
CA GLY A 299 10.36 13.58 -5.48
C GLY A 299 10.57 14.10 -4.06
N GLN A 300 11.77 14.60 -3.73
CA GLN A 300 12.03 15.20 -2.42
C GLN A 300 11.17 16.46 -2.20
N ILE A 301 11.11 17.35 -3.21
CA ILE A 301 10.27 18.56 -3.16
C ILE A 301 8.78 18.18 -3.06
N GLU A 302 8.37 17.13 -3.76
CA GLU A 302 7.01 16.59 -3.71
C GLU A 302 6.62 16.10 -2.32
N VAL A 303 7.39 15.15 -1.78
CA VAL A 303 7.11 14.55 -0.47
C VAL A 303 7.06 15.60 0.62
N ALA A 304 8.01 16.54 0.64
CA ALA A 304 8.03 17.61 1.63
C ALA A 304 6.77 18.49 1.59
N ARG A 305 6.35 18.89 0.39
CA ARG A 305 5.13 19.68 0.21
C ARG A 305 3.89 18.91 0.65
N ASN A 306 3.80 17.63 0.32
CA ASN A 306 2.67 16.79 0.70
C ASN A 306 2.60 16.65 2.23
N ILE A 307 3.70 16.28 2.89
CA ILE A 307 3.76 16.19 4.35
C ILE A 307 3.39 17.53 5.01
N ARG A 308 3.96 18.64 4.51
CA ARG A 308 3.65 19.97 5.04
C ARG A 308 2.18 20.35 4.85
N ARG A 309 1.58 20.00 3.71
CA ARG A 309 0.13 20.18 3.46
C ARG A 309 -0.69 19.42 4.49
N PHE A 310 -0.31 18.20 4.83
CA PHE A 310 -1.03 17.38 5.80
C PHE A 310 -0.97 17.87 7.23
N LEU A 311 0.14 18.49 7.61
CA LEU A 311 0.33 19.09 8.91
C LEU A 311 -0.39 20.44 9.07
N LYS A 312 -0.92 21.03 7.98
CA LYS A 312 -1.63 22.30 8.01
C LYS A 312 -2.78 22.26 9.03
N GLY A 313 -2.76 23.21 9.96
CA GLY A 313 -3.75 23.33 11.04
C GLY A 313 -3.42 22.53 12.32
N SER A 314 -2.36 21.72 12.31
CA SER A 314 -1.97 20.93 13.48
C SER A 314 -1.59 21.82 14.66
N ARG A 315 -2.01 21.41 15.87
CA ARG A 315 -1.61 22.00 17.15
C ARG A 315 -0.61 21.14 17.93
N PHE A 316 -0.19 20.01 17.36
CA PHE A 316 0.71 19.07 18.01
C PHE A 316 2.17 19.26 17.60
N VAL A 317 2.45 19.86 16.44
CA VAL A 317 3.81 20.13 15.94
C VAL A 317 4.18 21.60 16.05
N VAL A 318 5.49 21.89 16.01
CA VAL A 318 6.05 23.25 15.89
C VAL A 318 6.86 23.39 14.60
N GLY A 319 7.30 24.58 14.21
CA GLY A 319 8.06 24.81 12.96
C GLY A 319 7.18 24.84 11.69
N LEU A 320 5.86 24.86 11.88
CA LEU A 320 4.88 25.13 10.84
C LEU A 320 4.59 26.65 10.81
N GLU A 321 4.57 27.23 9.61
CA GLU A 321 4.31 28.66 9.39
C GLU A 321 5.20 29.61 10.25
N SER A 322 4.65 30.19 11.32
CA SER A 322 5.29 31.19 12.19
C SER A 322 5.55 30.71 13.62
N GLN A 323 5.36 29.42 13.90
CA GLN A 323 5.64 28.86 15.23
C GLN A 323 7.12 28.48 15.33
N GLU A 324 7.93 29.40 15.85
CA GLU A 324 9.33 29.11 16.19
C GLU A 324 9.40 28.10 17.34
N ALA A 325 10.35 27.16 17.25
CA ALA A 325 10.61 26.22 18.33
C ALA A 325 11.17 26.97 19.55
N SER A 326 10.62 26.72 20.74
CA SER A 326 11.09 27.28 22.01
C SER A 326 11.12 26.22 23.10
N GLY A 327 12.14 26.23 23.97
CA GLY A 327 12.24 25.36 25.15
C GLY A 327 13.38 24.32 25.11
N ASP A 328 13.46 23.48 26.15
CA ASP A 328 14.62 22.60 26.45
C ASP A 328 14.51 21.18 25.84
N GLY A 329 13.74 21.03 24.76
CA GLY A 329 13.52 19.76 24.06
C GLY A 329 14.63 19.40 23.05
N LEU A 330 14.48 18.29 22.34
CA LEU A 330 15.35 18.00 21.19
C LEU A 330 15.22 19.14 20.16
N CYS A 331 16.33 19.81 19.85
CA CYS A 331 16.38 20.84 18.82
C CYS A 331 16.05 20.28 17.42
N GLN A 332 16.35 18.99 17.19
CA GLN A 332 16.11 18.31 15.94
C GLN A 332 15.43 16.96 16.15
N ASP A 333 14.38 16.70 15.37
CA ASP A 333 13.75 15.39 15.30
C ASP A 333 14.75 14.32 14.79
N ARG A 334 14.45 13.05 15.06
CA ARG A 334 15.24 11.92 14.53
C ARG A 334 14.97 11.72 13.04
N TYR A 335 15.80 10.91 12.40
CA TYR A 335 15.84 10.84 10.94
C TYR A 335 14.56 10.24 10.32
N SER A 336 13.87 9.35 11.03
CA SER A 336 12.67 8.66 10.52
C SER A 336 11.54 9.60 10.13
N THR A 337 11.45 10.78 10.75
CA THR A 337 10.55 11.87 10.35
C THR A 337 11.30 12.96 9.59
N ARG A 338 12.38 13.50 10.16
CA ARG A 338 13.08 14.67 9.62
C ARG A 338 13.64 14.50 8.21
N THR A 339 14.08 13.28 7.89
CA THR A 339 14.69 12.98 6.58
C THR A 339 13.72 12.27 5.63
N ALA A 340 12.45 12.14 5.99
CA ALA A 340 11.44 11.45 5.18
C ALA A 340 11.34 11.98 3.74
N PRO A 341 11.38 13.31 3.46
CA PRO A 341 11.40 13.80 2.08
C PRO A 341 12.60 13.30 1.28
N GLN A 342 13.79 13.33 1.88
CA GLN A 342 15.03 12.87 1.26
C GLN A 342 15.05 11.35 1.07
N TRP A 343 14.37 10.62 1.97
CA TRP A 343 14.28 9.17 1.94
C TRP A 343 13.27 8.67 0.91
N ILE A 344 12.03 9.16 0.93
CA ILE A 344 10.95 8.71 0.03
C ILE A 344 11.13 9.26 -1.39
N GLY A 345 11.69 10.46 -1.54
CA GLY A 345 11.77 11.20 -2.81
C GLY A 345 12.30 10.38 -3.99
N PRO A 346 13.49 9.76 -3.91
CA PRO A 346 14.02 8.94 -5.00
C PRO A 346 13.12 7.74 -5.36
N TYR A 347 12.45 7.16 -4.37
CA TYR A 347 11.63 5.96 -4.59
C TYR A 347 10.29 6.27 -5.27
N ILE A 348 9.70 7.45 -5.04
CA ILE A 348 8.52 7.86 -5.82
C ILE A 348 8.88 8.22 -7.28
N GLU A 349 10.12 8.66 -7.53
CA GLU A 349 10.64 8.83 -8.89
C GLU A 349 10.81 7.48 -9.59
N ASP A 350 11.31 6.46 -8.87
CA ASP A 350 11.40 5.08 -9.37
C ASP A 350 10.02 4.46 -9.67
N LEU A 351 9.02 4.72 -8.81
CA LEU A 351 7.64 4.24 -9.03
C LEU A 351 6.99 4.87 -10.26
N LEU A 352 7.27 6.16 -10.55
CA LEU A 352 6.84 6.82 -11.78
C LEU A 352 7.49 6.22 -13.02
N LEU A 353 8.78 5.91 -12.96
CA LEU A 353 9.47 5.22 -14.04
C LEU A 353 8.90 3.81 -14.26
N ALA A 354 8.66 3.07 -13.18
CA ALA A 354 8.02 1.76 -13.24
C ALA A 354 6.63 1.84 -13.89
N GLN A 355 5.82 2.86 -13.54
CA GLN A 355 4.52 3.11 -14.15
C GLN A 355 4.63 3.30 -15.66
N HIS A 356 5.54 4.16 -16.10
CA HIS A 356 5.75 4.39 -17.53
C HIS A 356 6.14 3.11 -18.27
N GLN A 357 7.04 2.30 -17.70
CA GLN A 357 7.45 1.02 -18.29
C GLN A 357 6.27 0.06 -18.46
N LEU A 358 5.38 -0.04 -17.47
CA LEU A 358 4.20 -0.90 -17.55
C LEU A 358 3.14 -0.37 -18.53
N GLU A 359 2.93 0.95 -18.59
CA GLU A 359 2.00 1.56 -19.54
C GLU A 359 2.42 1.32 -21.00
N VAL A 360 3.73 1.34 -21.28
CA VAL A 360 4.27 0.97 -22.60
C VAL A 360 4.05 -0.51 -22.87
N GLU A 361 4.34 -1.39 -21.91
CA GLU A 361 4.21 -2.85 -22.07
C GLU A 361 2.75 -3.29 -22.30
N LEU A 362 1.78 -2.70 -21.58
CA LEU A 362 0.35 -2.95 -21.75
C LEU A 362 -0.16 -2.67 -23.17
N ASN A 363 0.52 -1.74 -23.87
CA ASN A 363 0.16 -1.27 -25.21
C ASN A 363 1.21 -1.66 -26.26
N SER A 364 2.05 -2.65 -25.97
CA SER A 364 3.04 -3.19 -26.90
C SER A 364 2.55 -4.47 -27.56
N THR A 365 3.07 -4.78 -28.75
CA THR A 365 2.94 -6.12 -29.31
C THR A 365 4.06 -6.99 -28.77
N SER A 366 3.78 -7.67 -27.66
CA SER A 366 4.61 -8.78 -27.17
C SER A 366 4.16 -10.08 -27.85
N ASP A 367 4.79 -10.45 -28.95
CA ASP A 367 4.55 -11.67 -29.73
C ASP A 367 5.75 -11.98 -30.65
N ASN A 368 5.80 -13.19 -31.19
CA ASN A 368 6.73 -13.61 -32.24
C ASN A 368 6.18 -14.82 -33.03
N PRO A 369 6.34 -14.86 -34.36
CA PRO A 369 6.80 -13.77 -35.22
C PRO A 369 5.75 -12.67 -35.39
N LEU A 370 6.19 -11.48 -35.82
CA LEU A 370 5.34 -10.33 -36.06
C LEU A 370 4.94 -10.25 -37.54
N VAL A 371 3.67 -9.96 -37.78
CA VAL A 371 3.13 -9.72 -39.12
C VAL A 371 3.07 -8.22 -39.39
N ASP A 372 3.91 -7.76 -40.31
CA ASP A 372 3.88 -6.40 -40.83
C ASP A 372 2.96 -6.36 -42.06
N THR A 373 1.88 -5.60 -41.95
CA THR A 373 0.88 -5.40 -43.01
C THR A 373 1.15 -4.15 -43.84
N SER A 374 2.23 -3.41 -43.54
CA SER A 374 2.61 -2.22 -44.29
C SER A 374 3.03 -2.56 -45.72
N LYS A 375 2.75 -1.62 -46.65
CA LYS A 375 3.18 -1.76 -48.04
C LYS A 375 4.70 -1.76 -48.10
N GLN A 376 5.25 -2.82 -48.68
CA GLN A 376 6.69 -2.98 -48.84
C GLN A 376 7.19 -2.15 -50.05
N GLU A 377 8.47 -1.74 -50.03
CA GLU A 377 9.10 -1.00 -51.13
C GLU A 377 9.10 -1.79 -52.46
N ASP A 378 9.12 -3.12 -52.36
CA ASP A 378 9.07 -4.05 -53.49
C ASP A 378 7.63 -4.30 -54.04
N GLY A 379 6.62 -3.62 -53.47
CA GLY A 379 5.23 -3.75 -53.87
C GLY A 379 4.54 -5.03 -53.37
N SER A 380 5.22 -5.89 -52.61
CA SER A 380 4.64 -7.11 -52.05
C SER A 380 3.68 -6.84 -50.88
N SER A 381 2.72 -7.75 -50.71
CA SER A 381 1.78 -7.81 -49.60
C SER A 381 2.47 -8.30 -48.33
N GLY A 382 2.89 -7.36 -47.47
CA GLY A 382 3.33 -7.59 -46.09
C GLY A 382 4.52 -8.55 -45.89
N LYS A 383 5.06 -8.58 -44.66
CA LYS A 383 6.19 -9.44 -44.27
C LYS A 383 5.99 -10.02 -42.88
N VAL A 384 6.65 -11.15 -42.62
CA VAL A 384 6.69 -11.78 -41.30
C VAL A 384 8.12 -11.68 -40.77
N TYR A 385 8.26 -11.09 -39.58
CA TYR A 385 9.54 -10.83 -38.94
C TYR A 385 9.68 -11.62 -37.64
N SER A 386 10.80 -12.34 -37.50
CA SER A 386 11.18 -12.96 -36.23
C SER A 386 11.93 -11.95 -35.37
N GLY A 387 11.58 -11.88 -34.09
CA GLY A 387 12.17 -10.96 -33.10
C GLY A 387 12.00 -11.47 -31.67
N GLY A 388 12.29 -10.60 -30.71
CA GLY A 388 12.32 -10.93 -29.27
C GLY A 388 11.33 -10.14 -28.41
N ASN A 389 10.25 -9.59 -28.98
CA ASN A 389 9.30 -8.72 -28.26
C ASN A 389 8.54 -9.42 -27.12
N PHE A 390 8.67 -10.74 -27.01
CA PHE A 390 8.14 -11.53 -25.92
C PHE A 390 8.96 -11.42 -24.61
N GLN A 391 10.13 -10.77 -24.64
CA GLN A 391 11.06 -10.67 -23.51
C GLN A 391 10.63 -9.58 -22.54
N ALA A 392 10.16 -9.95 -21.34
CA ALA A 392 9.55 -9.02 -20.38
C ALA A 392 10.56 -8.29 -19.45
N ALA A 393 11.79 -8.03 -19.91
CA ALA A 393 12.84 -7.44 -19.05
C ALA A 393 12.46 -6.05 -18.51
N ALA A 394 11.65 -5.28 -19.26
CA ALA A 394 11.10 -3.99 -18.80
C ALA A 394 10.19 -4.16 -17.57
N VAL A 395 9.37 -5.22 -17.54
CA VAL A 395 8.50 -5.54 -16.39
C VAL A 395 9.32 -5.93 -15.17
N THR A 396 10.36 -6.76 -15.34
CA THR A 396 11.28 -7.09 -14.23
C THR A 396 11.98 -5.86 -13.69
N SER A 397 12.44 -4.98 -14.58
CA SER A 397 13.07 -3.70 -14.24
C SER A 397 12.13 -2.80 -13.42
N ALA A 398 10.85 -2.75 -13.79
CA ALA A 398 9.82 -2.01 -13.06
C ALA A 398 9.55 -2.63 -11.67
N MET A 399 9.44 -3.96 -11.59
CA MET A 399 9.11 -4.67 -10.35
C MET A 399 10.26 -4.69 -9.35
N ASP A 400 11.51 -4.85 -9.78
CA ASP A 400 12.66 -4.78 -8.88
C ASP A 400 12.81 -3.37 -8.25
N LYS A 401 12.55 -2.30 -9.02
CA LYS A 401 12.52 -0.92 -8.49
C LYS A 401 11.37 -0.71 -7.52
N ALA A 402 10.16 -1.11 -7.90
CA ALA A 402 8.98 -0.97 -7.05
C ALA A 402 9.15 -1.72 -5.72
N ARG A 403 9.73 -2.93 -5.75
CA ARG A 403 9.98 -3.71 -4.54
C ARG A 403 11.02 -3.07 -3.62
N LEU A 404 12.09 -2.50 -4.18
CA LEU A 404 13.06 -1.72 -3.40
C LEU A 404 12.41 -0.47 -2.77
N ALA A 405 11.60 0.25 -3.55
CA ALA A 405 10.83 1.41 -3.06
C ALA A 405 9.94 1.03 -1.86
N ILE A 406 9.16 -0.06 -1.98
CA ILE A 406 8.30 -0.58 -0.91
C ILE A 406 9.14 -0.91 0.34
N GLN A 407 10.28 -1.61 0.17
CA GLN A 407 11.15 -1.96 1.29
C GLN A 407 11.69 -0.72 2.02
N MET A 408 12.12 0.28 1.28
CA MET A 408 12.69 1.50 1.85
C MET A 408 11.61 2.31 2.58
N ILE A 409 10.41 2.42 2.02
CA ILE A 409 9.26 3.02 2.72
C ILE A 409 8.94 2.23 4.00
N GLY A 410 8.92 0.90 3.94
CA GLY A 410 8.75 0.01 5.08
C GLY A 410 9.76 0.29 6.20
N ARG A 411 11.04 0.47 5.84
CA ARG A 411 12.12 0.78 6.80
C ARG A 411 11.86 2.07 7.57
N MET A 412 11.36 3.09 6.88
CA MET A 412 11.04 4.39 7.49
C MET A 412 9.84 4.26 8.44
N ILE A 413 8.72 3.68 8.00
CA ILE A 413 7.52 3.57 8.85
C ILE A 413 7.75 2.65 10.06
N TRP A 414 8.58 1.60 9.92
CA TRP A 414 9.04 0.79 11.05
C TRP A 414 9.73 1.65 12.10
N SER A 415 10.70 2.48 11.67
CA SER A 415 11.45 3.34 12.59
C SER A 415 10.53 4.35 13.29
N GLN A 416 9.56 4.92 12.57
CA GLN A 416 8.59 5.85 13.15
C GLN A 416 7.72 5.16 14.23
N VAL A 417 7.23 3.95 13.97
CA VAL A 417 6.42 3.20 14.95
C VAL A 417 7.21 2.85 16.20
N THR A 418 8.42 2.30 16.04
CA THR A 418 9.29 1.98 17.19
C THR A 418 9.63 3.25 17.98
N GLU A 419 9.84 4.39 17.31
CA GLU A 419 10.10 5.67 17.99
C GLU A 419 8.92 6.17 18.82
N MET A 420 7.67 6.00 18.34
CA MET A 420 6.46 6.37 19.09
C MET A 420 6.22 5.46 20.31
N ILE A 421 6.50 4.16 20.17
CA ILE A 421 6.30 3.17 21.23
C ILE A 421 7.33 3.31 22.36
N ASN A 422 8.56 3.73 22.03
CA ASN A 422 9.67 3.77 22.97
C ASN A 422 9.70 5.09 23.80
N PRO A 423 9.59 5.02 25.14
CA PRO A 423 9.58 6.21 26.00
C PRO A 423 10.87 7.03 25.93
N ALA A 424 12.00 6.43 25.55
CA ALA A 424 13.27 7.14 25.38
C ALA A 424 13.30 8.03 24.13
N THR A 425 12.37 7.83 23.18
CA THR A 425 12.37 8.51 21.89
C THR A 425 11.07 9.25 21.58
N ASN A 426 9.97 8.93 22.26
CA ASN A 426 8.63 9.41 21.92
C ASN A 426 8.24 10.79 22.49
N ASN A 427 9.19 11.53 23.05
CA ASN A 427 8.98 12.86 23.63
C ASN A 427 7.87 12.89 24.70
N GLY A 428 7.86 11.92 25.61
CA GLY A 428 7.07 11.97 26.84
C GLY A 428 5.73 11.25 26.83
N LEU A 429 5.42 10.46 25.79
CA LEU A 429 4.30 9.50 25.82
C LEU A 429 4.68 8.28 26.67
N GLU A 430 3.68 7.58 27.19
CA GLU A 430 3.86 6.37 27.99
C GLU A 430 4.62 5.28 27.25
N ALA A 431 5.37 4.48 28.01
CA ALA A 431 5.99 3.29 27.50
C ALA A 431 4.95 2.34 26.85
N ASN A 432 5.20 1.94 25.60
CA ASN A 432 4.30 1.10 24.80
C ASN A 432 2.89 1.70 24.58
N LEU A 433 2.73 3.02 24.73
CA LEU A 433 1.46 3.75 24.59
C LEU A 433 0.33 3.21 25.47
N ASN A 434 0.67 2.90 26.72
CA ASN A 434 -0.29 2.51 27.74
C ASN A 434 -1.16 3.71 28.17
N ALA A 435 -2.45 3.66 27.87
CA ALA A 435 -3.39 4.72 28.20
C ALA A 435 -4.03 4.58 29.61
N THR A 436 -3.61 3.59 30.40
CA THR A 436 -4.27 3.23 31.66
C THR A 436 -3.44 3.57 32.90
N ALA A 437 -4.08 3.56 34.06
CA ALA A 437 -3.44 3.70 35.37
C ALA A 437 -2.82 2.41 35.92
N GLN A 438 -2.87 1.31 35.16
CA GLN A 438 -2.33 -0.01 35.49
C GLN A 438 -1.11 -0.29 34.61
N GLU A 439 -0.25 -1.21 35.03
CA GLU A 439 0.85 -1.69 34.19
C GLU A 439 0.28 -2.53 33.04
N ASN A 440 0.28 -1.95 31.84
CA ASN A 440 -0.10 -2.60 30.59
C ASN A 440 0.95 -2.26 29.53
N PHE A 441 1.22 -3.21 28.63
CA PHE A 441 2.24 -3.11 27.60
C PHE A 441 1.66 -2.94 26.19
N THR A 442 0.40 -2.48 26.07
CA THR A 442 -0.42 -2.23 24.88
C THR A 442 0.24 -2.52 23.52
N MET A 443 1.19 -1.69 23.08
CA MET A 443 1.77 -1.77 21.73
C MET A 443 3.01 -2.67 21.59
N LYS A 444 3.44 -3.36 22.66
CA LYS A 444 4.63 -4.22 22.64
C LYS A 444 4.53 -5.33 21.59
N GLY A 445 3.36 -5.95 21.45
CA GLY A 445 3.11 -6.95 20.40
C GLY A 445 3.20 -6.37 18.99
N ILE A 446 2.72 -5.13 18.79
CA ILE A 446 2.83 -4.45 17.50
C ILE A 446 4.30 -4.15 17.16
N ASP A 447 5.13 -3.73 18.11
CA ASP A 447 6.56 -3.48 17.86
C ASP A 447 7.31 -4.75 17.41
N ILE A 448 6.98 -5.89 18.01
CA ILE A 448 7.49 -7.22 17.59
C ILE A 448 7.02 -7.54 16.17
N ASN A 449 5.71 -7.38 15.89
CA ASN A 449 5.14 -7.64 14.57
C ASN A 449 5.78 -6.75 13.49
N MET A 450 5.94 -5.45 13.75
CA MET A 450 6.60 -4.51 12.85
C MET A 450 8.02 -4.95 12.51
N SER A 451 8.76 -5.47 13.49
CA SER A 451 10.11 -5.98 13.29
C SER A 451 10.14 -7.26 12.46
N ALA A 452 9.17 -8.15 12.65
CA ALA A 452 8.99 -9.34 11.81
C ALA A 452 8.65 -8.96 10.36
N TYR A 453 7.65 -8.10 10.16
CA TYR A 453 7.23 -7.62 8.84
C TYR A 453 8.36 -6.92 8.09
N MET A 454 9.12 -6.04 8.77
CA MET A 454 10.27 -5.36 8.16
C MET A 454 11.37 -6.34 7.77
N SER A 455 11.62 -7.37 8.59
CA SER A 455 12.64 -8.38 8.30
C SER A 455 12.28 -9.23 7.08
N GLU A 456 11.02 -9.64 6.98
CA GLU A 456 10.51 -10.37 5.81
C GLU A 456 10.52 -9.49 4.55
N LEU A 457 10.10 -8.23 4.68
CA LEU A 457 10.12 -7.25 3.59
C LEU A 457 11.56 -6.99 3.08
N ALA A 458 12.54 -6.93 3.98
CA ALA A 458 13.96 -6.83 3.62
C ALA A 458 14.45 -8.08 2.87
N ALA A 459 14.03 -9.27 3.27
CA ALA A 459 14.38 -10.51 2.59
C ALA A 459 13.79 -10.57 1.15
N LEU A 460 12.59 -10.05 0.95
CA LEU A 460 11.92 -9.97 -0.35
C LEU A 460 12.57 -8.96 -1.32
N ALA A 461 13.29 -7.96 -0.82
CA ALA A 461 13.87 -6.89 -1.62
C ALA A 461 14.98 -7.35 -2.59
N HIS A 462 15.51 -8.55 -2.42
CA HIS A 462 16.53 -9.10 -3.32
C HIS A 462 16.01 -9.13 -4.79
N PRO A 463 16.82 -8.71 -5.77
CA PRO A 463 16.41 -8.65 -7.17
C PRO A 463 16.23 -10.07 -7.73
N VAL A 464 15.07 -10.35 -8.30
CA VAL A 464 14.80 -11.64 -8.95
C VAL A 464 15.63 -11.77 -10.23
N SER A 465 15.92 -10.65 -10.88
CA SER A 465 16.75 -10.59 -12.10
C SER A 465 18.16 -11.16 -11.94
N ALA A 466 18.69 -11.24 -10.71
CA ALA A 466 20.01 -11.85 -10.46
C ALA A 466 20.02 -13.39 -10.55
N HIS A 467 18.85 -14.02 -10.67
CA HIS A 467 18.67 -15.47 -10.62
C HIS A 467 18.30 -16.09 -11.99
N VAL A 468 18.59 -15.39 -13.09
CA VAL A 468 18.35 -15.90 -14.44
C VAL A 468 19.17 -17.17 -14.67
N MET A 469 18.48 -18.24 -15.07
CA MET A 469 19.06 -19.53 -15.42
C MET A 469 18.84 -19.80 -16.90
N SER A 470 19.81 -20.43 -17.55
CA SER A 470 19.62 -20.91 -18.92
C SER A 470 18.57 -22.01 -18.94
N ALA A 471 17.61 -21.91 -19.85
CA ALA A 471 16.50 -22.85 -19.99
C ALA A 471 16.33 -23.32 -21.44
N GLU A 472 15.46 -24.33 -21.63
CA GLU A 472 14.95 -24.77 -22.94
C GLU A 472 16.06 -25.00 -23.97
N MET A 473 16.85 -26.06 -23.76
CA MET A 473 17.98 -26.44 -24.64
C MET A 473 19.01 -25.32 -24.88
N HIS A 474 19.16 -24.41 -23.91
CA HIS A 474 19.97 -23.18 -24.00
C HIS A 474 19.50 -22.14 -25.03
N ASN A 475 18.39 -22.38 -25.74
CA ASN A 475 17.77 -21.37 -26.59
C ASN A 475 17.29 -20.17 -25.75
N GLN A 476 16.79 -20.42 -24.53
CA GLN A 476 16.44 -19.39 -23.56
C GLN A 476 17.57 -19.18 -22.55
N GLY A 477 18.78 -18.91 -23.07
CA GLY A 477 19.98 -18.63 -22.28
C GLY A 477 19.86 -17.39 -21.38
N ILE A 478 18.98 -16.46 -21.75
CA ILE A 478 18.55 -15.32 -20.94
C ILE A 478 17.02 -15.24 -20.91
N ASN A 479 16.47 -14.79 -19.79
CA ASN A 479 15.03 -14.62 -19.58
C ASN A 479 14.77 -13.56 -18.51
N SER A 480 13.55 -13.04 -18.44
CA SER A 480 13.25 -11.89 -17.58
C SER A 480 12.84 -12.27 -16.16
N LEU A 481 12.22 -13.43 -15.95
CA LEU A 481 11.58 -13.82 -14.68
C LEU A 481 10.50 -12.82 -14.21
N ALA A 482 9.89 -12.08 -15.14
CA ALA A 482 8.99 -10.98 -14.83
C ALA A 482 7.80 -11.34 -13.94
N LEU A 483 7.10 -12.46 -14.20
CA LEU A 483 5.99 -12.87 -13.34
C LEU A 483 6.46 -13.19 -11.92
N ILE A 484 7.66 -13.76 -11.75
CA ILE A 484 8.22 -14.05 -10.43
C ILE A 484 8.53 -12.74 -9.70
N SER A 485 9.15 -11.76 -10.37
CA SER A 485 9.41 -10.44 -9.78
C SER A 485 8.11 -9.71 -9.40
N ALA A 486 7.09 -9.77 -10.26
CA ALA A 486 5.78 -9.19 -9.98
C ALA A 486 5.09 -9.85 -8.78
N ARG A 487 5.19 -11.18 -8.63
CA ARG A 487 4.68 -11.92 -7.46
C ARG A 487 5.35 -11.48 -6.16
N ARG A 488 6.69 -11.41 -6.14
CA ARG A 488 7.43 -10.95 -4.97
C ARG A 488 7.13 -9.49 -4.62
N THR A 489 6.84 -8.67 -5.63
CA THR A 489 6.48 -7.26 -5.42
C THR A 489 5.07 -7.12 -4.85
N MET A 490 4.12 -7.97 -5.27
CA MET A 490 2.79 -8.06 -4.66
C MET A 490 2.87 -8.50 -3.18
N GLU A 491 3.68 -9.53 -2.87
CA GLU A 491 3.94 -9.96 -1.48
C GLU A 491 4.54 -8.82 -0.64
N ALA A 492 5.49 -8.05 -1.20
CA ALA A 492 6.08 -6.90 -0.52
C ALA A 492 5.06 -5.77 -0.25
N ALA A 493 4.16 -5.49 -1.21
CA ALA A 493 3.11 -4.49 -1.04
C ALA A 493 2.13 -4.88 0.09
N ASP A 494 1.79 -6.16 0.19
CA ASP A 494 0.94 -6.70 1.25
C ASP A 494 1.56 -6.52 2.65
N LEU A 495 2.86 -6.79 2.82
CA LEU A 495 3.59 -6.52 4.06
C LEU A 495 3.63 -5.03 4.39
N LEU A 496 3.84 -4.16 3.40
CA LEU A 496 3.81 -2.71 3.64
C LEU A 496 2.41 -2.23 4.07
N ALA A 497 1.34 -2.86 3.57
CA ALA A 497 -0.03 -2.60 4.01
C ALA A 497 -0.26 -3.06 5.46
N HIS A 498 0.27 -4.22 5.88
CA HIS A 498 0.27 -4.65 7.29
C HIS A 498 0.95 -3.63 8.19
N MET A 499 2.16 -3.21 7.82
CA MET A 499 2.93 -2.20 8.57
C MET A 499 2.22 -0.85 8.63
N SER A 500 1.55 -0.45 7.54
CA SER A 500 0.76 0.79 7.48
C SER A 500 -0.45 0.72 8.42
N ALA A 501 -1.17 -0.40 8.47
CA ALA A 501 -2.29 -0.59 9.40
C ALA A 501 -1.85 -0.50 10.87
N CYS A 502 -0.72 -1.13 11.22
CA CYS A 502 -0.11 -1.00 12.54
C CYS A 502 0.27 0.45 12.85
N HIS A 503 0.90 1.16 11.91
CA HIS A 503 1.28 2.56 12.08
C HIS A 503 0.06 3.47 12.34
N ILE A 504 -1.01 3.32 11.56
CA ILE A 504 -2.27 4.05 11.75
C ILE A 504 -2.82 3.84 13.15
N TYR A 505 -2.89 2.59 13.60
CA TYR A 505 -3.43 2.24 14.92
C TYR A 505 -2.58 2.82 16.06
N VAL A 506 -1.25 2.69 15.97
CA VAL A 506 -0.28 3.26 16.92
C VAL A 506 -0.39 4.78 16.97
N SER A 507 -0.48 5.44 15.80
CA SER A 507 -0.61 6.89 15.72
C SER A 507 -1.91 7.38 16.36
N CYS A 508 -3.04 6.72 16.10
CA CYS A 508 -4.32 7.08 16.72
C CYS A 508 -4.26 7.00 18.25
N GLN A 509 -3.66 5.93 18.79
CA GLN A 509 -3.44 5.80 20.23
C GLN A 509 -2.52 6.91 20.77
N GLY A 510 -1.42 7.19 20.06
CA GLY A 510 -0.40 8.16 20.47
C GLY A 510 -0.93 9.58 20.56
N VAL A 511 -1.73 10.04 19.58
CA VAL A 511 -2.29 11.40 19.60
C VAL A 511 -3.34 11.59 20.69
N GLU A 512 -4.11 10.57 21.04
CA GLU A 512 -5.10 10.64 22.13
C GLU A 512 -4.43 10.82 23.48
N ILE A 513 -3.38 10.04 23.72
CA ILE A 513 -2.52 10.18 24.90
C ILE A 513 -1.89 11.58 24.92
N ARG A 514 -1.34 12.05 23.79
CA ARG A 514 -0.73 13.38 23.67
C ARG A 514 -1.75 14.48 24.01
N ALA A 515 -2.95 14.40 23.47
CA ALA A 515 -4.01 15.37 23.69
C ALA A 515 -4.36 15.48 25.19
N ASN A 516 -4.39 14.34 25.90
CA ASN A 516 -4.64 14.32 27.33
C ASN A 516 -3.50 14.94 28.13
N HIS A 517 -2.24 14.72 27.76
CA HIS A 517 -1.11 15.44 28.38
C HIS A 517 -1.19 16.95 28.17
N VAL A 518 -1.51 17.40 26.96
CA VAL A 518 -1.68 18.83 26.65
C VAL A 518 -2.81 19.43 27.49
N ARG A 519 -3.95 18.75 27.57
CA ARG A 519 -5.08 19.17 28.41
C ARG A 519 -4.70 19.22 29.88
N PHE A 520 -4.07 18.17 30.40
CA PHE A 520 -3.62 18.09 31.80
C PHE A 520 -2.71 19.27 32.17
N LEU A 521 -1.66 19.53 31.37
CA LEU A 521 -0.73 20.61 31.65
C LEU A 521 -1.40 21.99 31.55
N SER A 522 -2.34 22.16 30.62
CA SER A 522 -3.14 23.39 30.53
C SER A 522 -4.01 23.59 31.76
N THR A 523 -4.71 22.56 32.22
CA THR A 523 -5.56 22.60 33.42
C THR A 523 -4.73 22.87 34.67
N LEU A 524 -3.59 22.18 34.82
CA LEU A 524 -2.69 22.39 35.95
C LEU A 524 -2.10 23.80 35.94
N ARG A 525 -1.73 24.34 34.78
CA ARG A 525 -1.29 25.74 34.63
C ARG A 525 -2.35 26.72 35.13
N THR A 526 -3.63 26.49 34.83
CA THR A 526 -4.73 27.32 35.35
C THR A 526 -4.83 27.20 36.87
N LYS A 527 -4.76 25.99 37.43
CA LYS A 527 -4.78 25.76 38.89
C LYS A 527 -3.55 26.35 39.60
N MET A 528 -2.39 26.42 38.96
CA MET A 528 -1.19 27.08 39.50
C MET A 528 -1.30 28.61 39.51
N LYS A 529 -2.08 29.19 38.59
CA LYS A 529 -2.38 30.63 38.53
C LYS A 529 -3.56 31.04 39.42
N ASP A 530 -4.29 30.07 39.98
CA ASP A 530 -5.26 30.31 41.03
C ASP A 530 -4.51 30.44 42.37
N PHE A 531 -4.67 31.56 43.06
CA PHE A 531 -4.03 31.84 44.35
C PHE A 531 -5.01 31.76 45.53
N THR A 532 -6.20 31.22 45.30
CA THR A 532 -7.19 30.91 46.35
C THR A 532 -6.89 29.55 47.00
N ALA A 533 -7.72 29.14 47.97
CA ALA A 533 -7.61 27.82 48.63
C ALA A 533 -7.72 26.63 47.65
N ASN A 534 -8.27 26.84 46.45
CA ASN A 534 -8.41 25.83 45.41
C ASN A 534 -7.18 25.73 44.50
N GLY A 535 -6.25 26.69 44.61
CA GLY A 535 -5.07 26.81 43.79
C GLY A 535 -3.91 25.91 44.21
N ALA A 536 -3.02 25.58 43.27
CA ALA A 536 -1.90 24.69 43.52
C ALA A 536 -0.82 25.31 44.43
N LEU A 537 -0.67 26.64 44.40
CA LEU A 537 0.35 27.36 45.17
C LEU A 537 -0.13 27.90 46.54
N TYR A 538 -1.30 27.45 46.99
CA TYR A 538 -1.88 27.87 48.28
C TYR A 538 -1.05 27.38 49.47
N GLY A 539 -1.09 28.15 50.58
CA GLY A 539 -0.50 27.76 51.85
C GLY A 539 0.98 28.11 52.05
N LEU A 540 1.61 28.82 51.11
CA LEU A 540 3.02 29.26 51.21
C LEU A 540 3.23 30.57 51.98
N GLY A 541 2.15 31.29 52.34
CA GLY A 541 2.24 32.59 53.03
C GLY A 541 2.83 33.73 52.17
N LEU A 542 2.85 33.56 50.85
CA LEU A 542 3.36 34.55 49.88
C LEU A 542 2.25 35.50 49.40
N LYS A 543 2.63 36.72 48.99
CA LYS A 543 1.74 37.71 48.36
C LYS A 543 1.52 37.39 46.88
N GLY A 544 0.48 37.97 46.27
CA GLY A 544 0.10 37.72 44.87
C GLY A 544 1.26 37.87 43.86
N SER A 545 2.03 38.96 43.91
CA SER A 545 3.17 39.17 42.99
C SER A 545 4.32 38.16 43.19
N GLN A 546 4.52 37.68 44.42
CA GLN A 546 5.50 36.64 44.73
C GLN A 546 5.02 35.28 44.18
N LEU A 547 3.72 34.99 44.30
CA LEU A 547 3.10 33.79 43.74
C LEU A 547 3.14 33.78 42.21
N GLU A 548 2.93 34.92 41.55
CA GLU A 548 3.07 35.04 40.10
C GLU A 548 4.49 34.72 39.62
N THR A 549 5.49 35.29 40.30
CA THR A 549 6.90 35.06 39.99
C THR A 549 7.27 33.60 40.18
N LEU A 550 6.88 33.01 41.32
CA LEU A 550 7.11 31.59 41.60
C LEU A 550 6.38 30.70 40.59
N CYS A 551 5.13 31.01 40.25
CA CYS A 551 4.38 30.26 39.25
C CYS A 551 5.12 30.27 37.90
N ALA A 552 5.61 31.42 37.45
CA ALA A 552 6.35 31.54 36.20
C ALA A 552 7.62 30.67 36.19
N SER A 553 8.36 30.60 37.29
CA SER A 553 9.55 29.75 37.39
C SER A 553 9.24 28.25 37.49
N LEU A 554 8.08 27.89 38.06
CA LEU A 554 7.71 26.48 38.25
C LEU A 554 7.09 25.84 37.00
N LEU A 555 6.42 26.59 36.13
CA LEU A 555 5.75 26.03 34.95
C LEU A 555 6.67 25.22 34.03
N PRO A 556 7.89 25.68 33.66
CA PRO A 556 8.83 24.88 32.88
C PRO A 556 9.29 23.60 33.60
N ILE A 557 9.48 23.67 34.93
CA ILE A 557 9.90 22.52 35.77
C ILE A 557 8.82 21.46 35.79
N VAL A 558 7.56 21.85 36.00
CA VAL A 558 6.40 20.95 35.99
C VAL A 558 6.28 20.25 34.63
N GLN A 559 6.33 21.01 33.54
CA GLN A 559 6.21 20.46 32.19
C GLN A 559 7.37 19.50 31.86
N SER A 560 8.61 19.90 32.15
CA SER A 560 9.80 19.09 31.89
C SER A 560 9.82 17.80 32.72
N SER A 561 9.52 17.90 34.02
CA SER A 561 9.45 16.73 34.91
C SER A 561 8.33 15.76 34.48
N TRP A 562 7.15 16.29 34.14
CA TRP A 562 6.02 15.47 33.69
C TRP A 562 6.36 14.64 32.45
N TYR A 563 6.96 15.24 31.42
CA TYR A 563 7.31 14.52 30.20
C TYR A 563 8.52 13.61 30.35
N ARG A 564 9.49 13.93 31.21
CA ARG A 564 10.65 13.05 31.48
C ARG A 564 10.27 11.77 32.25
N ALA A 565 9.25 11.82 33.08
CA ALA A 565 8.81 10.68 33.90
C ALA A 565 7.86 9.72 33.16
N ASN A 566 8.12 9.43 31.87
CA ASN A 566 7.18 8.71 31.00
C ASN A 566 7.36 7.18 30.92
N SER A 567 8.33 6.61 31.62
CA SER A 567 8.57 5.16 31.63
C SER A 567 7.47 4.37 32.33
N ASN A 568 6.74 5.00 33.26
CA ASN A 568 5.72 4.38 34.10
C ASN A 568 4.35 5.05 33.92
N THR A 569 3.44 4.88 34.88
CA THR A 569 2.09 5.42 34.79
C THR A 569 2.05 6.91 35.13
N TRP A 570 0.93 7.57 34.83
CA TRP A 570 0.72 8.96 35.25
C TRP A 570 0.83 9.16 36.77
N LYS A 571 0.58 8.12 37.59
CA LYS A 571 0.73 8.21 39.06
C LYS A 571 2.18 8.49 39.45
N ASP A 572 3.12 7.85 38.77
CA ASP A 572 4.55 8.01 39.00
C ASP A 572 5.05 9.38 38.51
N ARG A 573 4.43 9.89 37.43
CA ARG A 573 4.66 11.28 36.96
C ARG A 573 4.27 12.31 38.01
N VAL A 574 3.18 12.10 38.74
CA VAL A 574 2.76 13.02 39.82
C VAL A 574 3.85 13.14 40.87
N LEU A 575 4.40 12.02 41.35
CA LEU A 575 5.48 12.03 42.35
C LEU A 575 6.71 12.78 41.84
N SER A 576 7.10 12.51 40.59
CA SER A 576 8.24 13.16 39.94
C SER A 576 8.05 14.68 39.80
N VAL A 577 6.85 15.14 39.45
CA VAL A 577 6.53 16.57 39.38
C VAL A 577 6.56 17.22 40.77
N VAL A 578 5.94 16.58 41.76
CA VAL A 578 5.91 17.10 43.13
C VAL A 578 7.32 17.24 43.69
N ASP A 579 8.18 16.23 43.51
CA ASP A 579 9.56 16.29 44.01
C ASP A 579 10.40 17.33 43.24
N ALA A 580 10.22 17.45 41.92
CA ALA A 580 10.98 18.38 41.10
C ALA A 580 10.74 19.87 41.45
N VAL A 581 9.51 20.24 41.84
CA VAL A 581 9.22 21.64 42.19
C VAL A 581 9.75 22.04 43.57
N MET A 582 9.94 21.08 44.49
CA MET A 582 10.25 21.40 45.89
C MET A 582 11.56 22.16 46.06
N LEU A 583 12.59 21.90 45.24
CA LEU A 583 13.87 22.62 45.33
C LEU A 583 13.67 24.12 45.10
N THR A 584 13.06 24.48 43.97
CA THR A 584 12.79 25.87 43.60
C THR A 584 11.84 26.56 44.59
N VAL A 585 10.83 25.83 45.09
CA VAL A 585 9.94 26.37 46.12
C VAL A 585 10.72 26.64 47.42
N ASN A 586 11.57 25.72 47.87
CA ASN A 586 12.36 25.88 49.09
C ASN A 586 13.29 27.10 48.99
N GLU A 587 14.03 27.23 47.88
CA GLU A 587 14.94 28.35 47.65
C GLU A 587 14.19 29.69 47.58
N TYR A 588 13.08 29.73 46.84
CA TYR A 588 12.29 30.95 46.68
C TYR A 588 11.63 31.38 48.00
N VAL A 589 11.02 30.44 48.72
CA VAL A 589 10.37 30.72 50.00
C VAL A 589 11.39 31.13 51.05
N ALA A 590 12.56 30.48 51.13
CA ALA A 590 13.62 30.88 52.06
C ALA A 590 14.11 32.32 51.79
N ALA A 591 14.15 32.75 50.53
CA ALA A 591 14.53 34.12 50.17
C ALA A 591 13.44 35.16 50.50
N GLN A 592 12.16 34.79 50.40
CA GLN A 592 11.03 35.72 50.57
C GLN A 592 10.43 35.73 51.98
N ASN A 593 10.54 34.61 52.70
CA ASN A 593 10.01 34.38 54.03
C ASN A 593 10.93 33.43 54.83
N PRO A 594 12.04 33.94 55.39
CA PRO A 594 13.05 33.14 56.10
C PRO A 594 12.50 32.38 57.32
N ASP A 595 11.40 32.86 57.91
CA ASP A 595 10.77 32.27 59.09
C ASP A 595 9.73 31.18 58.75
N CYS A 596 9.62 30.78 57.47
CA CYS A 596 8.69 29.74 57.04
C CYS A 596 9.01 28.39 57.73
N SER A 597 8.03 27.83 58.43
CA SER A 597 8.23 26.58 59.15
C SER A 597 8.34 25.37 58.22
N VAL A 598 9.13 24.36 58.63
CA VAL A 598 9.18 23.05 57.95
C VAL A 598 7.79 22.41 57.85
N SER A 599 6.93 22.61 58.85
CA SER A 599 5.54 22.15 58.83
C SER A 599 4.71 22.78 57.71
N THR A 600 4.92 24.07 57.42
CA THR A 600 4.28 24.78 56.30
C THR A 600 4.74 24.19 54.97
N MET A 601 6.03 23.93 54.80
CA MET A 601 6.58 23.30 53.60
C MET A 601 6.06 21.87 53.37
N ILE A 602 5.93 21.07 54.43
CA ILE A 602 5.33 19.72 54.36
C ILE A 602 3.84 19.81 54.00
N ALA A 603 3.11 20.75 54.59
CA ALA A 603 1.70 20.97 54.28
C ALA A 603 1.51 21.39 52.82
N PHE A 604 2.35 22.31 52.31
CA PHE A 604 2.39 22.69 50.91
C PHE A 604 2.65 21.49 50.00
N LYS A 605 3.69 20.68 50.27
CA LYS A 605 3.99 19.48 49.45
C LYS A 605 2.78 18.54 49.34
N LYS A 606 2.09 18.29 50.46
CA LYS A 606 0.87 17.47 50.48
C LYS A 606 -0.27 18.10 49.68
N HIS A 607 -0.46 19.42 49.81
CA HIS A 607 -1.48 20.18 49.07
C HIS A 607 -1.21 20.14 47.56
N PHE A 608 0.01 20.49 47.15
CA PHE A 608 0.43 20.47 45.75
C PHE A 608 0.28 19.07 45.14
N HIS A 609 0.71 18.02 45.86
CA HIS A 609 0.46 16.64 45.46
C HIS A 609 -1.04 16.37 45.24
N SER A 610 -1.90 16.74 46.18
CA SER A 610 -3.36 16.54 46.05
C SER A 610 -3.94 17.23 44.80
N VAL A 611 -3.52 18.47 44.52
CA VAL A 611 -3.97 19.23 43.34
C VAL A 611 -3.48 18.59 42.04
N VAL A 612 -2.21 18.17 41.97
CA VAL A 612 -1.64 17.51 40.79
C VAL A 612 -2.29 16.13 40.59
N SER A 613 -2.45 15.33 41.66
CA SER A 613 -3.10 14.02 41.61
C SER A 613 -4.55 14.10 41.15
N SER A 614 -5.36 14.98 41.74
CA SER A 614 -6.78 15.14 41.36
C SER A 614 -6.93 15.57 39.90
N THR A 615 -6.09 16.51 39.46
CA THR A 615 -6.05 16.93 38.05
C THR A 615 -5.64 15.80 37.11
N ALA A 616 -4.70 14.93 37.52
CA ALA A 616 -4.31 13.78 36.72
C ALA A 616 -5.40 12.71 36.69
N VAL A 617 -6.08 12.44 37.80
CA VAL A 617 -7.23 11.52 37.86
C VAL A 617 -8.34 11.96 36.90
N GLU A 618 -8.67 13.25 36.89
CA GLU A 618 -9.68 13.84 35.97
C GLU A 618 -9.34 13.62 34.49
N MET A 619 -8.05 13.45 34.14
CA MET A 619 -7.60 13.41 32.74
C MET A 619 -7.26 12.00 32.25
N PHE A 620 -6.74 11.13 33.13
CA PHE A 620 -6.15 9.85 32.75
C PHE A 620 -6.85 8.62 33.36
N TYR A 621 -7.93 8.80 34.14
CA TYR A 621 -8.69 7.70 34.72
C TYR A 621 -10.19 7.77 34.35
N PRO A 622 -10.82 6.66 33.91
CA PRO A 622 -10.25 5.32 33.70
C PRO A 622 -9.33 5.20 32.47
N GLY A 623 -9.27 6.24 31.64
CA GLY A 623 -8.39 6.37 30.48
C GLY A 623 -8.43 7.82 29.95
N PRO A 624 -7.96 8.05 28.71
CA PRO A 624 -8.01 9.35 28.04
C PRO A 624 -9.43 9.95 28.03
N THR A 625 -9.57 11.22 28.41
CA THR A 625 -10.87 11.93 28.54
C THR A 625 -11.16 12.91 27.41
N VAL A 626 -10.13 13.38 26.69
CA VAL A 626 -10.30 14.19 25.48
C VAL A 626 -11.05 13.37 24.43
N SER A 627 -12.17 13.90 23.90
CA SER A 627 -13.00 13.17 22.94
C SER A 627 -12.32 13.04 21.58
N PRO A 628 -12.64 12.00 20.78
CA PRO A 628 -12.08 11.87 19.44
C PRO A 628 -12.32 13.09 18.55
N GLU A 629 -13.49 13.73 18.63
CA GLU A 629 -13.77 14.95 17.87
C GLU A 629 -12.82 16.08 18.26
N GLU A 630 -12.53 16.22 19.55
CA GLU A 630 -11.62 17.24 20.07
C GLU A 630 -10.16 16.94 19.71
N VAL A 631 -9.75 15.67 19.61
CA VAL A 631 -8.45 15.27 19.06
C VAL A 631 -8.36 15.62 17.57
N ALA A 632 -9.38 15.25 16.78
CA ALA A 632 -9.40 15.49 15.35
C ALA A 632 -9.29 16.98 14.99
N MET A 633 -9.92 17.87 15.77
CA MET A 633 -9.82 19.34 15.59
C MET A 633 -8.42 19.92 15.86
N GLN A 634 -7.54 19.17 16.52
CA GLN A 634 -6.18 19.58 16.83
C GLN A 634 -5.14 18.97 15.88
N LEU A 635 -5.54 17.98 15.08
CA LEU A 635 -4.69 17.36 14.07
C LEU A 635 -4.64 18.21 12.79
N GLY A 636 -3.58 18.02 12.02
CA GLY A 636 -3.50 18.51 10.65
C GLY A 636 -4.55 17.86 9.75
N GLY A 637 -4.94 18.56 8.68
CA GLY A 637 -6.05 18.12 7.83
C GLY A 637 -5.90 16.69 7.27
N GLY A 638 -4.67 16.24 7.00
CA GLY A 638 -4.42 14.88 6.49
C GLY A 638 -4.57 13.80 7.56
N SER A 639 -3.92 13.96 8.71
CA SER A 639 -3.99 13.00 9.82
C SER A 639 -5.37 12.96 10.47
N ALA A 640 -6.08 14.10 10.54
CA ALA A 640 -7.46 14.18 10.99
C ALA A 640 -8.38 13.24 10.20
N GLN A 641 -8.23 13.14 8.86
CA GLN A 641 -9.03 12.24 8.03
C GLN A 641 -8.82 10.77 8.38
N ILE A 642 -7.56 10.35 8.52
CA ILE A 642 -7.22 8.96 8.90
C ILE A 642 -7.76 8.68 10.31
N TYR A 643 -7.52 9.59 11.24
CA TYR A 643 -7.97 9.46 12.63
C TYR A 643 -9.50 9.32 12.73
N THR A 644 -10.25 10.22 12.08
CA THR A 644 -11.72 10.17 12.04
C THR A 644 -12.23 8.92 11.34
N TRP A 645 -11.55 8.42 10.31
CA TRP A 645 -11.92 7.15 9.68
C TRP A 645 -11.83 5.98 10.68
N VAL A 646 -10.73 5.88 11.42
CA VAL A 646 -10.53 4.82 12.42
C VAL A 646 -11.52 4.93 13.59
N ARG A 647 -11.65 6.13 14.18
CA ARG A 647 -12.48 6.32 15.38
C ARG A 647 -13.98 6.38 15.09
N SER A 648 -14.38 7.04 14.01
CA SER A 648 -15.80 7.29 13.73
C SER A 648 -16.40 6.35 12.68
N LYS A 649 -15.64 5.93 11.66
CA LYS A 649 -16.16 5.01 10.62
C LYS A 649 -15.95 3.54 10.94
N LEU A 650 -14.75 3.16 11.36
CA LEU A 650 -14.46 1.79 11.78
C LEU A 650 -14.90 1.51 13.23
N ASN A 651 -15.22 2.55 14.01
CA ASN A 651 -15.61 2.47 15.41
C ASN A 651 -14.58 1.70 16.27
N ILE A 652 -13.29 1.95 16.02
CA ILE A 652 -12.19 1.35 16.76
C ILE A 652 -11.81 2.31 17.89
N PRO A 653 -12.06 1.99 19.18
CA PRO A 653 -11.76 2.89 20.29
C PRO A 653 -10.26 2.95 20.61
N THR A 654 -9.88 3.92 21.45
CA THR A 654 -8.60 3.89 22.19
C THR A 654 -8.53 2.63 23.03
N ASN A 655 -7.38 1.93 23.02
CA ASN A 655 -7.21 0.76 23.86
C ASN A 655 -6.85 1.15 25.30
N CYS A 656 -7.65 0.66 26.24
CA CYS A 656 -7.57 0.88 27.68
C CYS A 656 -7.34 -0.44 28.45
N GLY A 657 -6.62 -1.40 27.84
CA GLY A 657 -6.20 -2.64 28.50
C GLY A 657 -7.35 -3.58 28.85
N LEU A 658 -7.42 -4.03 30.11
CA LEU A 658 -8.40 -5.04 30.58
C LEU A 658 -9.85 -4.67 30.27
N GLN A 659 -10.19 -3.37 30.25
CA GLN A 659 -11.55 -2.90 29.96
C GLN A 659 -12.00 -3.20 28.53
N ASP A 660 -11.04 -3.44 27.63
CA ASP A 660 -11.28 -3.77 26.23
C ASP A 660 -11.05 -5.24 25.91
N ASP A 661 -10.64 -6.06 26.90
CA ASP A 661 -10.50 -7.49 26.71
C ASP A 661 -11.88 -8.17 26.77
N PRO A 662 -12.33 -8.82 25.68
CA PRO A 662 -13.68 -9.40 25.63
C PRO A 662 -13.83 -10.59 26.58
N LEU A 663 -12.77 -11.37 26.84
CA LEU A 663 -12.84 -12.55 27.70
C LEU A 663 -12.86 -12.15 29.18
N TYR A 664 -12.01 -11.22 29.58
CA TYR A 664 -11.98 -10.63 30.91
C TYR A 664 -13.33 -10.01 31.25
N ASN A 665 -13.91 -9.22 30.33
CA ASN A 665 -15.22 -8.63 30.55
C ASN A 665 -16.31 -9.69 30.71
N ALA A 666 -16.32 -10.73 29.87
CA ALA A 666 -17.27 -11.84 30.00
C ALA A 666 -17.17 -12.54 31.36
N GLN A 667 -15.94 -12.83 31.82
CA GLN A 667 -15.69 -13.52 33.09
C GLN A 667 -16.06 -12.68 34.32
N ASN A 668 -16.03 -11.36 34.21
CA ASN A 668 -16.35 -10.43 35.30
C ASN A 668 -17.76 -9.84 35.20
N GLY A 669 -18.61 -10.33 34.28
CA GLY A 669 -19.97 -9.81 34.09
C GLY A 669 -20.03 -8.37 33.56
N LEU A 670 -18.97 -7.91 32.90
CA LEU A 670 -18.87 -6.59 32.29
C LEU A 670 -19.31 -6.62 30.81
N PRO A 671 -19.67 -5.48 30.21
CA PRO A 671 -20.08 -5.42 28.81
C PRO A 671 -18.99 -5.91 27.84
N THR A 672 -19.34 -6.87 26.98
CA THR A 672 -18.45 -7.46 25.95
C THR A 672 -18.75 -6.94 24.54
N LYS A 673 -19.90 -6.30 24.36
CA LYS A 673 -20.30 -5.73 23.07
C LYS A 673 -19.24 -4.71 22.63
N ASP A 674 -18.82 -4.82 21.37
CA ASP A 674 -17.83 -3.96 20.72
C ASP A 674 -16.40 -4.05 21.28
N LYS A 675 -16.13 -4.97 22.22
CA LYS A 675 -14.78 -5.24 22.75
C LYS A 675 -14.00 -6.16 21.83
N LYS A 676 -12.74 -5.82 21.57
CA LYS A 676 -11.90 -6.46 20.55
C LYS A 676 -10.45 -6.54 21.03
N SER A 677 -9.78 -7.61 20.63
CA SER A 677 -8.32 -7.68 20.79
C SER A 677 -7.64 -6.64 19.89
N ILE A 678 -6.40 -6.29 20.24
CA ILE A 678 -5.57 -5.40 19.41
C ILE A 678 -5.43 -5.96 17.99
N GLY A 679 -5.24 -7.28 17.86
CA GLY A 679 -5.19 -7.96 16.57
C GLY A 679 -6.43 -7.70 15.73
N SER A 680 -7.63 -7.92 16.29
CA SER A 680 -8.89 -7.65 15.58
C SER A 680 -9.03 -6.20 15.15
N SER A 681 -8.62 -5.24 15.99
CA SER A 681 -8.67 -3.81 15.66
C SER A 681 -7.72 -3.46 14.51
N VAL A 682 -6.48 -3.95 14.55
CA VAL A 682 -5.50 -3.73 13.47
C VAL A 682 -5.96 -4.41 12.17
N SER A 683 -6.54 -5.61 12.25
CA SER A 683 -7.11 -6.30 11.09
C SER A 683 -8.24 -5.50 10.43
N MET A 684 -9.09 -4.83 11.21
CA MET A 684 -10.14 -3.96 10.65
C MET A 684 -9.57 -2.77 9.87
N VAL A 685 -8.49 -2.15 10.36
CA VAL A 685 -7.76 -1.08 9.65
C VAL A 685 -7.17 -1.63 8.35
N TYR A 686 -6.51 -2.79 8.43
CA TYR A 686 -5.91 -3.47 7.29
C TYR A 686 -6.94 -3.82 6.20
N GLU A 687 -8.07 -4.43 6.56
CA GLU A 687 -9.14 -4.74 5.61
C GLU A 687 -9.70 -3.47 4.94
N SER A 688 -9.81 -2.37 5.67
CA SER A 688 -10.29 -1.10 5.13
C SER A 688 -9.32 -0.51 4.10
N LEU A 689 -8.00 -0.68 4.30
CA LEU A 689 -6.99 -0.35 3.30
C LEU A 689 -7.13 -1.23 2.05
N LEU A 690 -7.26 -2.56 2.21
CA LEU A 690 -7.38 -3.49 1.08
C LEU A 690 -8.64 -3.27 0.24
N LYS A 691 -9.78 -2.94 0.87
CA LYS A 691 -11.04 -2.64 0.18
C LYS A 691 -10.98 -1.30 -0.58
N GLY A 692 -9.99 -0.45 -0.29
CA GLY A 692 -9.79 0.84 -0.92
C GLY A 692 -10.68 1.97 -0.38
N GLU A 693 -11.60 1.68 0.55
CA GLU A 693 -12.55 2.66 1.10
C GLU A 693 -11.83 3.80 1.84
N MET A 694 -10.80 3.46 2.62
CA MET A 694 -9.98 4.45 3.32
C MET A 694 -9.21 5.33 2.32
N MET A 695 -8.61 4.71 1.30
CA MET A 695 -7.86 5.43 0.27
C MET A 695 -8.77 6.32 -0.58
N ASP A 696 -10.02 5.91 -0.83
CA ASP A 696 -11.02 6.73 -1.51
C ASP A 696 -11.28 8.03 -0.73
N VAL A 697 -11.54 7.96 0.57
CA VAL A 697 -11.75 9.16 1.42
C VAL A 697 -10.51 10.02 1.51
N ILE A 698 -9.36 9.39 1.73
CA ILE A 698 -8.08 10.10 1.75
C ILE A 698 -7.91 10.89 0.44
N SER A 699 -8.09 10.23 -0.71
CA SER A 699 -7.90 10.83 -2.04
C SER A 699 -8.81 12.04 -2.31
N GLU A 700 -10.05 12.05 -1.80
CA GLU A 700 -10.95 13.20 -1.90
C GLU A 700 -10.42 14.41 -1.12
N GLY A 701 -9.73 14.16 0.00
CA GLY A 701 -9.04 15.21 0.75
C GLY A 701 -7.89 15.87 -0.01
N TRP A 702 -7.31 15.21 -1.01
CA TRP A 702 -6.21 15.76 -1.82
C TRP A 702 -6.68 16.66 -2.97
N THR A 703 -7.92 16.48 -3.45
CA THR A 703 -8.45 17.18 -4.64
C THR A 703 -9.19 18.48 -4.33
N GLN A 704 -9.46 18.78 -3.07
CA GLN A 704 -10.27 19.93 -2.63
C GLN A 704 -9.49 21.25 -2.42
N ASP A 705 -8.17 21.27 -2.65
CA ASP A 705 -7.35 22.50 -2.77
C ASP A 705 -6.45 22.38 -4.02
#